data_AF-A0A8K0XJZ9-F1
#
_entry.id   AF-A0A8K0XJZ9-F1
#
_cell.length_a   1.000
_cell.length_b   1.000
_cell.length_c   1.000
_cell.angle_alpha   90.00
_cell.angle_beta   90.00
_cell.angle_gamma   90.00
#
_symmetry.space_group_name_H-M   'P 1'
#
loop_
_entity.id
_entity.type
_entity.pdbx_description
1 polymer ?
#
loop_
_entity_poly.entity_id
_entity_poly.type
_entity_poly.pdbx_seq_one_letter_code
_entity_poly.pdbx_strand_id
1 'polypeptide(L)'
;MSAILAAVASASSTPTPSKAVKFNHLNLIFNVDVFILCLVGLFILLCLPRAFVRFIHPEEWRNGHWLRYVDVHNPLRTHSAPAIAPLSPAHLPISPKSSDPFNDSHSEKSHYFDDHRGANLQRNASSSSGHALLSRNASTASGRIRKRRDNLPAHMPSWSTMVPWIPNLFRFTIRPGLTVTKVILMLTYFFILLYATLYKSNVFTSPIRAGFVAASQIPVVVVLGTKNNLLAVAVGMGYEKLNFLHRFAGRMLVLAANVHALGYIYSWSIAGTLDARFAIPNIRYGMVGLVCADIFVFFSTSLWRTKCYQVFVVSHVTAIVIFLAAVCLHSTPSIPYVLIAIGLYVFDRIFRIAKTRATTAHLTALTELGMTRVELPGVNAGWRAGQHVRIRVLNRAMGITGWLELHPFTIANVAKSDDGEGMVLLVKKAGNWTNRLFELAKRVEYSEASGVEKDVKVLVEGPYGGPGHTLFASFSGAMFVAGGSGVTFALGAVQDLVKKDLEGLSRVRTIELVWSVPDPSNLIPLIPQFTHLLSLRTYATLRIHVFYTRVSCADPMKALASHTLPKGLTITPGRPKLNSLLTSVIDESCALSMFRKNQRKSYIDGRDGKSGRGLCGIIVGVCGPLGLAEEVRNTVRGVDAKRRRRVGGVEVHEEVFGW
;
A
#
# COMPACT_ATOMS: atom_id res chain seq x y z
N MET A 1 52.24 -3.61 -89.93
CA MET A 1 52.77 -4.49 -88.87
C MET A 1 53.12 -3.62 -87.67
N SER A 2 52.49 -3.91 -86.54
CA SER A 2 52.86 -3.54 -85.16
C SER A 2 53.02 -2.04 -84.82
N ALA A 3 52.19 -1.37 -84.00
CA ALA A 3 51.18 -1.80 -83.04
C ALA A 3 51.62 -2.97 -82.17
N ILE A 4 52.56 -2.75 -81.24
CA ILE A 4 52.83 -3.47 -79.97
C ILE A 4 54.22 -2.96 -79.51
N LEU A 5 54.29 -2.29 -78.35
CA LEU A 5 55.49 -1.94 -77.52
C LEU A 5 55.62 -0.49 -77.01
N ALA A 6 54.53 0.28 -76.95
CA ALA A 6 54.50 1.54 -76.16
C ALA A 6 53.39 1.54 -75.09
N ALA A 7 53.05 0.36 -74.56
CA ALA A 7 51.94 0.16 -73.63
C ALA A 7 52.38 -0.62 -72.37
N VAL A 8 53.36 -0.14 -71.60
CA VAL A 8 53.60 -0.61 -70.22
C VAL A 8 54.21 0.50 -69.35
N ALA A 9 53.55 1.67 -69.24
CA ALA A 9 53.97 2.70 -68.29
C ALA A 9 52.82 3.57 -67.74
N SER A 10 51.58 3.07 -67.74
CA SER A 10 50.49 3.74 -67.02
C SER A 10 49.53 2.71 -66.43
N ALA A 11 49.13 2.96 -65.18
CA ALA A 11 48.17 2.22 -64.35
C ALA A 11 48.75 1.15 -63.41
N SER A 12 49.40 1.61 -62.34
CA SER A 12 49.39 0.89 -61.06
C SER A 12 49.30 1.85 -59.88
N SER A 13 48.24 2.67 -59.83
CA SER A 13 47.77 3.22 -58.56
C SER A 13 46.78 2.23 -57.96
N THR A 14 47.30 1.29 -57.17
CA THR A 14 46.47 0.47 -56.29
C THR A 14 45.65 1.40 -55.39
N PRO A 15 44.31 1.32 -55.36
CA PRO A 15 43.55 2.06 -54.37
C PRO A 15 43.93 1.49 -53.01
N THR A 16 44.52 2.32 -52.16
CA THR A 16 44.67 1.99 -50.75
C THR A 16 43.28 1.61 -50.23
N PRO A 17 43.09 0.41 -49.63
CA PRO A 17 41.80 0.05 -49.10
C PRO A 17 41.48 1.06 -47.99
N SER A 18 40.49 1.92 -48.25
CA SER A 18 39.95 2.80 -47.21
C SER A 18 39.57 1.89 -46.04
N LYS A 19 40.28 1.99 -44.91
CA LYS A 19 39.97 1.22 -43.70
C LYS A 19 38.48 1.43 -43.41
N ALA A 20 37.67 0.40 -43.66
CA ALA A 20 36.25 0.45 -43.38
C ALA A 20 36.10 0.85 -41.90
N VAL A 21 35.50 2.01 -41.65
CA VAL A 21 35.29 2.52 -40.30
C VAL A 21 34.46 1.48 -39.56
N LYS A 22 35.09 0.75 -38.62
CA LYS A 22 34.41 -0.29 -37.83
C LYS A 22 33.24 0.38 -37.10
N PHE A 23 32.03 -0.13 -37.32
CA PHE A 23 30.84 0.41 -36.67
C PHE A 23 30.99 0.35 -35.15
N ASN A 24 30.87 1.49 -34.48
CA ASN A 24 31.05 1.57 -33.02
C ASN A 24 29.77 1.12 -32.30
N HIS A 25 29.66 -0.19 -32.06
CA HIS A 25 28.52 -0.80 -31.38
C HIS A 25 28.30 -0.25 -29.96
N LEU A 26 29.38 0.02 -29.23
CA LEU A 26 29.32 0.54 -27.86
C LEU A 26 28.71 1.95 -27.82
N ASN A 27 29.10 2.82 -28.74
CA ASN A 27 28.56 4.18 -28.82
C ASN A 27 27.05 4.17 -29.15
N LEU A 28 26.62 3.31 -30.09
CA LEU A 28 25.19 3.16 -30.37
C LEU A 28 24.40 2.78 -29.11
N ILE A 29 24.87 1.77 -28.39
CA ILE A 29 24.17 1.25 -27.21
C ILE A 29 24.18 2.26 -26.08
N PHE A 30 25.31 2.92 -25.85
CA PHE A 30 25.40 4.04 -24.91
C PHE A 30 24.37 5.14 -25.22
N ASN A 31 24.24 5.55 -26.48
CA ASN A 31 23.24 6.57 -26.87
C ASN A 31 21.80 6.09 -26.68
N VAL A 32 21.52 4.80 -26.95
CA VAL A 32 20.21 4.20 -26.69
C VAL A 32 19.91 4.17 -25.18
N ASP A 33 20.88 3.79 -24.36
CA ASP A 33 20.76 3.78 -22.90
C ASP A 33 20.50 5.21 -22.37
N VAL A 34 21.23 6.21 -22.87
CA VAL A 34 21.01 7.62 -22.55
C VAL A 34 19.61 8.07 -22.98
N PHE A 35 19.15 7.69 -24.17
CA PHE A 35 17.80 8.01 -24.63
C PHE A 35 16.72 7.41 -23.72
N ILE A 36 16.87 6.15 -23.28
CA ILE A 36 15.96 5.52 -22.31
C ILE A 36 15.99 6.29 -20.98
N LEU A 37 17.17 6.67 -20.49
CA LEU A 37 17.31 7.46 -19.26
C LEU A 37 16.65 8.84 -19.39
N CYS A 38 16.75 9.51 -20.54
CA CYS A 38 16.06 10.77 -20.80
C CYS A 38 14.53 10.61 -20.78
N LEU A 39 13.99 9.52 -21.38
CA LEU A 39 12.56 9.23 -21.32
C LEU A 39 12.08 8.98 -19.88
N VAL A 40 12.86 8.23 -19.10
CA VAL A 40 12.58 8.01 -17.68
C VAL A 40 12.67 9.32 -16.89
N GLY A 41 13.67 10.15 -17.16
CA GLY A 41 13.84 11.47 -16.55
C GLY A 41 12.65 12.39 -16.84
N LEU A 42 12.20 12.47 -18.09
CA LEU A 42 11.00 13.22 -18.48
C LEU A 42 9.77 12.72 -17.73
N PHE A 43 9.59 11.41 -17.62
CA PHE A 43 8.48 10.84 -16.86
C PHE A 43 8.53 11.21 -15.36
N ILE A 44 9.72 11.20 -14.75
CA ILE A 44 9.93 11.65 -13.37
C ILE A 44 9.56 13.13 -13.22
N LEU A 45 9.98 13.99 -14.15
CA LEU A 45 9.63 15.41 -14.14
C LEU A 45 8.11 15.63 -14.15
N LEU A 46 7.37 14.82 -14.91
CA LEU A 46 5.90 14.86 -14.93
C LEU A 46 5.26 14.40 -13.60
N CYS A 47 5.98 13.62 -12.79
CA CYS A 47 5.52 13.17 -11.47
C CYS A 47 5.89 14.15 -10.32
N LEU A 48 6.84 15.07 -10.54
CA LEU A 48 7.32 16.01 -9.53
C LEU A 48 6.25 16.88 -8.86
N PRO A 49 5.22 17.42 -9.57
CA PRO A 49 4.24 18.30 -8.92
C PRO A 49 3.52 17.65 -7.74
N ARG A 50 3.23 16.34 -7.84
CA ARG A 50 2.64 15.57 -6.73
C ARG A 50 3.63 15.31 -5.60
N ALA A 51 4.89 15.04 -5.94
CA ALA A 51 5.96 14.87 -4.96
C ALA A 51 6.13 16.17 -4.15
N PHE A 52 6.21 17.32 -4.83
CA PHE A 52 6.36 18.63 -4.21
C PHE A 52 5.24 18.95 -3.22
N VAL A 53 3.99 18.71 -3.61
CA VAL A 53 2.82 18.89 -2.73
C VAL A 53 2.88 18.04 -1.47
N ARG A 54 3.47 16.84 -1.53
CA ARG A 54 3.67 16.00 -0.36
C ARG A 54 4.82 16.49 0.52
N PHE A 55 5.96 16.76 -0.09
CA PHE A 55 7.21 17.07 0.60
C PHE A 55 7.36 18.53 1.03
N ILE A 56 6.40 19.40 0.68
CA ILE A 56 6.28 20.73 1.29
C ILE A 56 6.03 20.65 2.80
N HIS A 57 5.48 19.53 3.27
CA HIS A 57 5.30 19.25 4.69
C HIS A 57 6.53 18.52 5.24
N PRO A 58 7.32 19.13 6.15
CA PRO A 58 8.58 18.55 6.63
C PRO A 58 8.38 17.20 7.35
N GLU A 59 7.22 16.98 7.96
CA GLU A 59 6.88 15.68 8.58
C GLU A 59 6.84 14.53 7.57
N GLU A 60 6.49 14.80 6.30
CA GLU A 60 6.44 13.79 5.24
C GLU A 60 7.84 13.30 4.83
N TRP A 61 8.92 14.02 5.15
CA TRP A 61 10.28 13.50 4.94
C TRP A 61 10.64 12.40 5.93
N ARG A 62 10.07 12.45 7.14
CA ARG A 62 10.32 11.46 8.20
C ARG A 62 9.27 10.35 8.20
N ASN A 63 8.02 10.67 7.89
CA ASN A 63 6.92 9.71 7.89
C ASN A 63 7.01 8.84 6.63
N GLY A 64 6.93 7.51 6.79
CA GLY A 64 6.90 6.57 5.68
C GLY A 64 8.24 6.18 5.07
N HIS A 65 9.35 6.59 5.71
CA HIS A 65 10.71 6.24 5.28
C HIS A 65 11.49 5.48 6.35
N TRP A 66 11.34 5.84 7.63
CA TRP A 66 12.10 5.27 8.74
C TRP A 66 11.21 4.95 9.93
N LEU A 67 11.14 3.67 10.29
CA LEU A 67 10.48 3.19 11.51
C LEU A 67 11.19 3.73 12.75
N ARG A 68 10.41 4.19 13.73
CA ARG A 68 10.92 4.77 14.98
C ARG A 68 9.92 4.62 16.12
N TYR A 69 10.40 4.88 17.32
CA TYR A 69 9.58 5.07 18.51
C TYR A 69 9.47 6.58 18.83
N VAL A 70 8.32 7.00 19.31
CA VAL A 70 8.04 8.36 19.80
C VAL A 70 7.24 8.23 21.09
N ASP A 71 7.65 8.95 22.13
CA ASP A 71 6.84 9.02 23.35
C ASP A 71 5.55 9.80 23.07
N VAL A 72 4.41 9.11 23.13
CA VAL A 72 3.09 9.72 22.96
C VAL A 72 2.62 10.16 24.34
N HIS A 73 3.13 11.32 24.79
CA HIS A 73 2.62 11.94 26.00
C HIS A 73 1.15 12.34 25.82
N ASN A 74 0.30 11.82 26.69
CA ASN A 74 -1.14 12.06 26.68
C ASN A 74 -1.47 13.27 27.58
N PRO A 75 -1.75 14.47 27.04
CA PRO A 75 -2.18 15.61 27.86
C PRO A 75 -3.58 15.43 28.48
N LEU A 76 -4.28 14.31 28.22
CA LEU A 76 -5.58 14.00 28.83
C LEU A 76 -5.47 13.10 30.07
N ARG A 77 -4.26 12.76 30.54
CA ARG A 77 -4.05 11.97 31.78
C ARG A 77 -3.51 12.77 32.97
N THR A 78 -3.33 14.08 32.84
CA THR A 78 -2.99 14.96 33.98
C THR A 78 -4.26 15.46 34.66
N HIS A 79 -4.98 14.54 35.29
CA HIS A 79 -5.76 14.74 36.52
C HIS A 79 -6.07 13.34 37.03
N SER A 80 -5.05 12.68 37.61
CA SER A 80 -5.29 11.66 38.61
C SER A 80 -6.09 12.32 39.73
N ALA A 81 -7.41 12.16 39.70
CA ALA A 81 -8.22 12.38 40.89
C ALA A 81 -7.62 11.50 42.00
N PRO A 82 -7.38 12.04 43.21
CA PRO A 82 -6.87 11.24 44.31
C PRO A 82 -7.83 10.08 44.55
N ALA A 83 -7.25 8.88 44.71
CA ALA A 83 -7.98 7.65 44.98
C ALA A 83 -8.88 7.85 46.19
N ILE A 84 -10.20 7.81 45.98
CA ILE A 84 -11.18 7.70 47.05
C ILE A 84 -11.04 6.28 47.59
N ALA A 85 -10.49 6.16 48.81
CA ALA A 85 -10.45 4.92 49.55
C ALA A 85 -11.87 4.34 49.71
N PRO A 86 -12.05 3.01 49.72
CA PRO A 86 -13.36 2.40 49.85
C PRO A 86 -13.99 2.79 51.20
N LEU A 87 -15.23 3.27 51.14
CA LEU A 87 -16.04 3.60 52.31
C LEU A 87 -16.29 2.32 53.13
N SER A 88 -15.82 2.33 54.37
CA SER A 88 -16.21 1.36 55.41
C SER A 88 -17.73 1.40 55.65
N PRO A 89 -18.38 0.27 55.95
CA PRO A 89 -19.81 0.23 56.20
C PRO A 89 -20.17 1.02 57.46
N ALA A 90 -21.10 1.95 57.32
CA ALA A 90 -21.59 2.79 58.42
C ALA A 90 -22.33 1.95 59.46
N HIS A 91 -21.77 1.90 60.66
CA HIS A 91 -22.46 1.47 61.87
C HIS A 91 -23.49 2.55 62.28
N LEU A 92 -24.73 2.11 62.49
CA LEU A 92 -25.82 2.90 63.09
C LEU A 92 -25.46 3.27 64.54
N PRO A 93 -25.51 4.55 64.95
CA PRO A 93 -25.37 4.91 66.35
C PRO A 93 -26.71 4.73 67.07
N ILE A 94 -26.73 3.75 67.97
CA ILE A 94 -27.71 3.61 69.05
C ILE A 94 -27.27 4.57 70.17
N SER A 95 -28.18 5.40 70.69
CA SER A 95 -28.01 6.11 71.95
C SER A 95 -29.33 6.09 72.76
N PRO A 96 -29.30 6.06 74.11
CA PRO A 96 -30.23 5.26 74.89
C PRO A 96 -31.35 6.01 75.63
N LYS A 97 -32.44 5.27 75.88
CA LYS A 97 -33.42 5.27 76.99
C LYS A 97 -33.69 6.52 77.83
N SER A 98 -34.98 6.92 77.89
CA SER A 98 -35.81 7.14 79.12
C SER A 98 -37.21 7.66 78.71
N SER A 99 -38.28 6.87 78.78
CA SER A 99 -39.36 6.91 79.80
C SER A 99 -40.15 8.24 79.92
N ASP A 100 -41.44 8.16 79.55
CA ASP A 100 -42.63 9.02 79.84
C ASP A 100 -42.75 9.54 81.30
N PRO A 101 -43.79 10.33 81.74
CA PRO A 101 -44.93 10.99 81.04
C PRO A 101 -45.28 12.43 81.54
N PHE A 102 -46.37 13.01 80.98
CA PHE A 102 -47.26 14.07 81.51
C PHE A 102 -46.94 15.57 81.33
N ASN A 103 -48.02 16.26 80.90
CA ASN A 103 -48.51 17.60 81.25
C ASN A 103 -48.36 18.79 80.26
N ASP A 104 -49.52 19.13 79.67
CA ASP A 104 -50.22 20.41 79.70
C ASP A 104 -49.58 21.73 79.19
N SER A 105 -50.25 22.25 78.15
CA SER A 105 -50.92 23.56 78.12
C SER A 105 -50.40 24.67 77.18
N HIS A 106 -51.41 25.35 76.59
CA HIS A 106 -51.45 26.67 75.97
C HIS A 106 -50.76 26.88 74.60
N SER A 107 -51.57 27.01 73.53
CA SER A 107 -52.00 28.28 72.91
C SER A 107 -51.01 28.70 71.82
N GLU A 108 -51.34 29.14 70.61
CA GLU A 108 -52.55 29.75 70.09
C GLU A 108 -52.35 29.84 68.55
N LYS A 109 -53.46 29.77 67.77
CA LYS A 109 -53.72 30.44 66.48
C LYS A 109 -52.76 30.16 65.30
N SER A 110 -53.20 29.82 64.08
CA SER A 110 -54.47 30.10 63.40
C SER A 110 -54.52 29.37 62.04
N HIS A 111 -55.70 28.81 61.73
CA HIS A 111 -56.51 28.92 60.49
C HIS A 111 -55.86 28.76 59.09
N TYR A 112 -56.46 28.09 58.09
CA TYR A 112 -57.72 27.34 57.87
C TYR A 112 -57.46 26.38 56.67
N PHE A 113 -57.86 25.12 56.83
CA PHE A 113 -58.53 24.18 55.88
C PHE A 113 -58.75 24.63 54.42
N ASP A 114 -58.55 23.74 53.44
CA ASP A 114 -59.56 22.71 53.13
C ASP A 114 -59.03 21.54 52.27
N ASP A 115 -59.66 20.40 52.48
CA ASP A 115 -59.36 19.05 51.98
C ASP A 115 -60.19 18.76 50.72
N HIS A 116 -59.61 18.14 49.68
CA HIS A 116 -60.37 17.30 48.74
C HIS A 116 -59.50 16.25 48.04
N ARG A 117 -59.59 15.03 48.59
CA ARG A 117 -59.63 13.71 47.94
C ARG A 117 -59.40 13.64 46.41
N GLY A 118 -58.36 12.85 46.06
CA GLY A 118 -58.52 11.66 45.21
C GLY A 118 -58.43 11.84 43.69
N ALA A 119 -57.32 11.39 43.10
CA ALA A 119 -57.31 10.41 42.01
C ALA A 119 -55.88 10.22 41.48
N ASN A 120 -55.38 8.99 41.56
CA ASN A 120 -54.31 8.49 40.70
C ASN A 120 -54.66 8.78 39.24
N LEU A 121 -53.75 9.39 38.47
CA LEU A 121 -53.58 9.09 37.04
C LEU A 121 -52.22 9.61 36.55
N GLN A 122 -51.37 8.64 36.27
CA GLN A 122 -50.03 8.70 35.70
C GLN A 122 -50.07 9.38 34.31
N ARG A 123 -49.32 10.46 34.09
CA ARG A 123 -49.03 10.96 32.73
C ARG A 123 -47.55 11.32 32.55
N ASN A 124 -46.98 10.61 31.58
CA ASN A 124 -45.61 10.58 31.12
C ASN A 124 -45.02 11.97 30.80
N ALA A 125 -43.89 12.30 31.42
CA ALA A 125 -42.98 13.36 30.99
C ALA A 125 -41.97 12.79 29.98
N SER A 126 -42.27 12.87 28.68
CA SER A 126 -41.33 12.42 27.62
C SER A 126 -41.21 13.37 26.42
N SER A 127 -41.69 14.61 26.49
CA SER A 127 -41.60 15.55 25.35
C SER A 127 -40.69 16.78 25.55
N SER A 128 -40.16 17.05 26.75
CA SER A 128 -39.31 18.24 26.99
C SER A 128 -37.79 17.99 26.93
N SER A 129 -37.34 16.72 26.91
CA SER A 129 -35.91 16.37 26.89
C SER A 129 -35.28 16.39 25.48
N GLY A 130 -36.09 16.38 24.42
CA GLY A 130 -35.61 16.42 23.03
C GLY A 130 -35.11 17.81 22.59
N HIS A 131 -35.81 18.87 23.00
CA HIS A 131 -35.44 20.24 22.62
C HIS A 131 -34.23 20.78 23.39
N ALA A 132 -34.05 20.38 24.65
CA ALA A 132 -32.88 20.75 25.45
C ALA A 132 -31.58 20.06 24.95
N LEU A 133 -31.68 18.87 24.36
CA LEU A 133 -30.53 18.18 23.75
C LEU A 133 -30.14 18.80 22.39
N LEU A 134 -31.09 19.26 21.59
CA LEU A 134 -30.80 19.92 20.31
C LEU A 134 -30.20 21.32 20.50
N SER A 135 -30.67 22.10 21.47
CA SER A 135 -30.10 23.43 21.75
C SER A 135 -28.70 23.35 22.38
N ARG A 136 -28.45 22.36 23.24
CA ARG A 136 -27.14 22.10 23.85
C ARG A 136 -26.13 21.50 22.85
N ASN A 137 -26.59 20.76 21.84
CA ASN A 137 -25.75 20.31 20.72
C ASN A 137 -25.42 21.47 19.75
N ALA A 138 -26.31 22.45 19.57
CA ALA A 138 -26.04 23.62 18.75
C ALA A 138 -25.05 24.59 19.41
N SER A 139 -25.17 24.80 20.73
CA SER A 139 -24.26 25.70 21.48
C SER A 139 -22.88 25.09 21.75
N THR A 140 -22.77 23.77 21.91
CA THR A 140 -21.46 23.08 21.99
C THR A 140 -20.79 22.87 20.62
N ALA A 141 -21.56 22.85 19.53
CA ALA A 141 -21.01 22.97 18.17
C ALA A 141 -20.45 24.38 17.91
N SER A 142 -21.03 25.42 18.52
CA SER A 142 -20.54 26.80 18.42
C SER A 142 -19.24 27.04 19.19
N GLY A 143 -19.02 26.36 20.33
CA GLY A 143 -17.81 26.50 21.15
C GLY A 143 -16.59 25.69 20.67
N ARG A 144 -16.77 24.77 19.71
CA ARG A 144 -15.69 23.94 19.12
C ARG A 144 -15.49 24.19 17.63
N ILE A 145 -15.73 25.42 17.16
CA ILE A 145 -15.09 25.89 15.92
C ILE A 145 -13.60 26.12 16.23
N ARG A 146 -12.86 25.04 16.50
CA ARG A 146 -11.39 25.07 16.43
C ARG A 146 -11.11 25.36 14.96
N LYS A 147 -10.81 26.62 14.65
CA LYS A 147 -10.53 27.16 13.31
C LYS A 147 -9.82 26.09 12.50
N ARG A 148 -10.53 25.42 11.57
CA ARG A 148 -9.95 24.43 10.67
C ARG A 148 -8.73 25.12 10.09
N ARG A 149 -7.52 24.62 10.41
CA ARG A 149 -6.28 25.33 10.10
C ARG A 149 -6.32 25.76 8.63
N ASP A 150 -5.88 26.98 8.35
CA ASP A 150 -5.80 27.52 6.98
C ASP A 150 -4.88 26.65 6.06
N ASN A 151 -4.11 25.72 6.66
CA ASN A 151 -3.17 24.80 6.02
C ASN A 151 -3.74 23.39 5.78
N LEU A 152 -4.88 23.28 5.08
CA LEU A 152 -5.36 21.98 4.59
C LEU A 152 -4.43 21.43 3.50
N PRO A 153 -4.14 20.10 3.47
CA PRO A 153 -3.21 19.52 2.51
C PRO A 153 -3.62 19.89 1.09
N ALA A 154 -2.68 20.37 0.28
CA ALA A 154 -2.98 20.72 -1.11
C ALA A 154 -3.35 19.44 -1.87
N HIS A 155 -4.40 19.53 -2.70
CA HIS A 155 -4.83 18.42 -3.54
C HIS A 155 -4.21 18.59 -4.93
N MET A 156 -3.48 17.56 -5.37
CA MET A 156 -2.92 17.50 -6.72
C MET A 156 -3.52 16.30 -7.47
N PRO A 157 -4.38 16.52 -8.48
CA PRO A 157 -5.07 15.45 -9.19
C PRO A 157 -4.13 14.56 -10.01
N SER A 158 -4.63 13.38 -10.34
CA SER A 158 -4.26 12.49 -11.44
C SER A 158 -3.82 13.21 -12.70
N TRP A 159 -2.72 12.81 -13.37
CA TRP A 159 -2.71 12.94 -14.84
C TRP A 159 -3.95 12.27 -15.45
N SER A 160 -4.36 11.12 -14.90
CA SER A 160 -5.62 10.45 -15.23
C SER A 160 -6.89 11.17 -14.78
N THR A 161 -6.78 12.26 -14.05
CA THR A 161 -7.92 13.08 -13.63
C THR A 161 -7.96 14.38 -14.42
N MET A 162 -6.80 14.95 -14.74
CA MET A 162 -6.65 16.18 -15.52
C MET A 162 -7.05 16.00 -16.98
N VAL A 163 -6.80 14.83 -17.57
CA VAL A 163 -7.18 14.55 -18.96
C VAL A 163 -8.17 13.38 -18.98
N PRO A 164 -9.50 13.59 -18.98
CA PRO A 164 -10.48 12.51 -18.73
C PRO A 164 -10.65 11.49 -19.86
N TRP A 165 -10.32 11.83 -21.11
CA TRP A 165 -10.52 10.96 -22.28
C TRP A 165 -9.42 9.90 -22.44
N ILE A 166 -8.17 10.28 -22.16
CA ILE A 166 -6.97 9.41 -22.11
C ILE A 166 -7.18 8.15 -21.21
N PRO A 167 -7.47 8.26 -19.91
CA PRO A 167 -7.48 7.14 -18.97
C PRO A 167 -8.58 6.12 -19.23
N ASN A 168 -9.68 6.50 -19.90
CA ASN A 168 -10.73 5.54 -20.26
C ASN A 168 -10.22 4.48 -21.25
N LEU A 169 -9.29 4.83 -22.14
CA LEU A 169 -8.60 3.91 -23.05
C LEU A 169 -7.45 3.18 -22.34
N PHE A 170 -6.60 3.92 -21.63
CA PHE A 170 -5.38 3.39 -21.00
C PHE A 170 -5.63 2.45 -19.80
N ARG A 171 -6.77 2.55 -19.12
CA ARG A 171 -7.15 1.67 -17.99
C ARG A 171 -7.91 0.40 -18.42
N PHE A 172 -8.09 0.17 -19.72
CA PHE A 172 -8.65 -1.09 -20.19
C PHE A 172 -7.71 -2.26 -19.85
N THR A 173 -8.27 -3.36 -19.33
CA THR A 173 -7.53 -4.59 -19.00
C THR A 173 -7.67 -5.59 -20.15
N ILE A 174 -6.53 -6.00 -20.71
CA ILE A 174 -6.49 -7.06 -21.74
C ILE A 174 -6.46 -8.43 -21.05
N ARG A 175 -5.72 -8.53 -19.95
CA ARG A 175 -5.66 -9.70 -19.07
C ARG A 175 -5.64 -9.25 -17.61
N PRO A 176 -6.04 -10.10 -16.65
CA PRO A 176 -5.94 -9.78 -15.23
C PRO A 176 -4.54 -9.28 -14.86
N GLY A 177 -4.46 -8.04 -14.37
CA GLY A 177 -3.20 -7.38 -14.00
C GLY A 177 -2.40 -6.73 -15.14
N LEU A 178 -2.80 -6.89 -16.40
CA LEU A 178 -2.17 -6.30 -17.58
C LEU A 178 -3.09 -5.25 -18.23
N THR A 179 -2.80 -3.98 -17.93
CA THR A 179 -3.50 -2.82 -18.52
C THR A 179 -2.90 -2.43 -19.86
N VAL A 180 -3.67 -1.76 -20.71
CA VAL A 180 -3.20 -1.21 -21.99
C VAL A 180 -1.95 -0.34 -21.81
N THR A 181 -1.88 0.49 -20.76
CA THR A 181 -0.66 1.27 -20.43
C THR A 181 0.57 0.38 -20.25
N LYS A 182 0.45 -0.74 -19.53
CA LYS A 182 1.58 -1.65 -19.31
C LYS A 182 2.03 -2.29 -20.62
N VAL A 183 1.08 -2.66 -21.49
CA VAL A 183 1.39 -3.23 -22.81
C VAL A 183 2.10 -2.21 -23.70
N ILE A 184 1.59 -0.98 -23.79
CA ILE A 184 2.24 0.08 -24.57
C ILE A 184 3.66 0.31 -24.06
N LEU A 185 3.86 0.42 -22.74
CA LEU A 185 5.19 0.61 -22.16
C LEU A 185 6.14 -0.56 -22.49
N MET A 186 5.66 -1.80 -22.40
CA MET A 186 6.43 -2.98 -22.76
C MET A 186 6.78 -3.01 -24.25
N LEU A 187 5.82 -2.69 -25.14
CA LEU A 187 6.06 -2.65 -26.58
C LEU A 187 7.06 -1.55 -26.96
N THR A 188 6.90 -0.34 -26.42
CA THR A 188 7.84 0.76 -26.65
C THR A 188 9.26 0.35 -26.24
N TYR A 189 9.43 -0.24 -25.05
CA TYR A 189 10.73 -0.72 -24.60
C TYR A 189 11.28 -1.84 -25.49
N PHE A 190 10.44 -2.79 -25.92
CA PHE A 190 10.83 -3.84 -26.87
C PHE A 190 11.33 -3.27 -28.19
N PHE A 191 10.59 -2.32 -28.79
CA PHE A 191 10.97 -1.73 -30.07
C PHE A 191 12.26 -0.90 -29.98
N ILE A 192 12.51 -0.23 -28.84
CA ILE A 192 13.79 0.46 -28.61
C ILE A 192 14.95 -0.55 -28.59
N LEU A 193 14.82 -1.66 -27.87
CA LEU A 193 15.86 -2.71 -27.83
C LEU A 193 16.02 -3.42 -29.17
N LEU A 194 14.92 -3.63 -29.90
CA LEU A 194 14.92 -4.20 -31.23
C LEU A 194 15.65 -3.28 -32.21
N TYR A 195 15.39 -1.98 -32.15
CA TYR A 195 16.12 -0.97 -32.93
C TYR A 195 17.62 -1.02 -32.60
N ALA A 196 18.00 -1.05 -31.32
CA ALA A 196 19.40 -1.18 -30.91
C ALA A 196 20.04 -2.47 -31.45
N THR A 197 19.26 -3.55 -31.57
CA THR A 197 19.72 -4.86 -32.03
C THR A 197 19.77 -4.99 -33.55
N LEU A 198 18.96 -4.24 -34.32
CA LEU A 198 18.82 -4.39 -35.78
C LEU A 198 19.33 -3.19 -36.61
N TYR A 199 19.50 -2.01 -36.01
CA TYR A 199 19.89 -0.81 -36.75
C TYR A 199 21.23 -0.94 -37.50
N LYS A 200 21.22 -1.07 -38.82
CA LYS A 200 22.43 -1.26 -39.66
C LYS A 200 23.29 -2.48 -39.30
N SER A 201 22.71 -3.57 -38.77
CA SER A 201 23.38 -4.88 -38.80
C SER A 201 22.39 -6.03 -38.81
N ASN A 202 22.87 -7.19 -39.25
CA ASN A 202 22.10 -8.40 -39.36
C ASN A 202 22.52 -9.38 -38.24
N VAL A 203 21.53 -9.95 -37.57
CA VAL A 203 21.73 -10.88 -36.44
C VAL A 203 22.51 -12.12 -36.86
N PHE A 204 22.30 -12.61 -38.07
CA PHE A 204 22.97 -13.82 -38.58
C PHE A 204 24.43 -13.57 -38.95
N THR A 205 24.82 -12.33 -39.24
CA THR A 205 26.20 -11.98 -39.63
C THR A 205 27.00 -11.32 -38.51
N SER A 206 26.32 -10.63 -37.59
CA SER A 206 26.93 -9.87 -36.51
C SER A 206 26.17 -10.05 -35.18
N PRO A 207 26.15 -11.28 -34.61
CA PRO A 207 25.43 -11.59 -33.37
C PRO A 207 26.00 -10.87 -32.14
N ILE A 208 27.20 -10.28 -32.22
CA ILE A 208 27.83 -9.53 -31.13
C ILE A 208 26.95 -8.39 -30.58
N ARG A 209 26.14 -7.76 -31.43
CA ARG A 209 25.30 -6.63 -31.02
C ARG A 209 24.21 -7.04 -30.03
N ALA A 210 23.62 -8.21 -30.22
CA ALA A 210 22.66 -8.75 -29.27
C ALA A 210 23.32 -9.02 -27.89
N GLY A 211 24.60 -9.37 -27.87
CA GLY A 211 25.39 -9.55 -26.63
C GLY A 211 25.58 -8.24 -25.87
N PHE A 212 25.93 -7.15 -26.57
CA PHE A 212 26.03 -5.84 -25.92
C PHE A 212 24.67 -5.30 -25.46
N VAL A 213 23.59 -5.54 -26.22
CA VAL A 213 22.23 -5.23 -25.76
C VAL A 213 21.91 -6.03 -24.49
N ALA A 214 22.21 -7.33 -24.44
CA ALA A 214 22.02 -8.13 -23.22
C ALA A 214 22.82 -7.55 -22.03
N ALA A 215 24.09 -7.17 -22.24
CA ALA A 215 24.92 -6.56 -21.20
C ALA A 215 24.36 -5.23 -20.68
N SER A 216 23.88 -4.35 -21.57
CA SER A 216 23.27 -3.07 -21.20
C SER A 216 22.03 -3.21 -20.32
N GLN A 217 21.30 -4.34 -20.43
CA GLN A 217 20.10 -4.58 -19.62
C GLN A 217 20.40 -5.09 -18.20
N ILE A 218 21.65 -5.48 -17.89
CA ILE A 218 21.99 -6.02 -16.56
C ILE A 218 21.66 -5.02 -15.43
N PRO A 219 22.11 -3.74 -15.46
CA PRO A 219 21.74 -2.76 -14.43
C PRO A 219 20.23 -2.50 -14.37
N VAL A 220 19.56 -2.46 -15.53
CA VAL A 220 18.12 -2.16 -15.65
C VAL A 220 17.30 -3.25 -14.95
N VAL A 221 17.63 -4.51 -15.19
CA VAL A 221 16.95 -5.64 -14.54
C VAL A 221 17.18 -5.62 -13.02
N VAL A 222 18.42 -5.33 -12.57
CA VAL A 222 18.74 -5.27 -11.14
C VAL A 222 18.02 -4.11 -10.45
N VAL A 223 18.07 -2.88 -10.97
CA VAL A 223 17.41 -1.72 -10.33
C VAL A 223 15.90 -1.89 -10.24
N LEU A 224 15.26 -2.52 -11.23
CA LEU A 224 13.83 -2.78 -11.21
C LEU A 224 13.44 -3.89 -10.21
N GLY A 225 14.39 -4.75 -9.81
CA GLY A 225 14.19 -5.81 -8.84
C GLY A 225 14.46 -5.41 -7.37
N THR A 226 15.17 -4.30 -7.13
CA THR A 226 15.46 -3.81 -5.77
C THR A 226 14.21 -3.26 -5.07
N LYS A 227 14.20 -3.25 -3.74
CA LYS A 227 13.04 -2.77 -2.95
C LYS A 227 13.14 -1.28 -2.64
N ASN A 228 14.37 -0.80 -2.42
CA ASN A 228 14.69 0.63 -2.33
C ASN A 228 15.04 1.17 -3.73
N ASN A 229 14.14 0.93 -4.68
CA ASN A 229 14.32 1.35 -6.06
C ASN A 229 14.17 2.88 -6.18
N LEU A 230 15.25 3.56 -6.57
CA LEU A 230 15.29 5.01 -6.73
C LEU A 230 14.26 5.52 -7.73
N LEU A 231 14.01 4.77 -8.82
CA LEU A 231 12.98 5.11 -9.80
C LEU A 231 11.59 5.04 -9.18
N ALA A 232 11.34 4.04 -8.35
CA ALA A 232 10.06 3.86 -7.66
C ALA A 232 9.79 5.04 -6.71
N VAL A 233 10.81 5.46 -5.95
CA VAL A 233 10.75 6.63 -5.06
C VAL A 233 10.51 7.92 -5.85
N ALA A 234 11.27 8.17 -6.91
CA ALA A 234 11.16 9.38 -7.72
C ALA A 234 9.78 9.54 -8.37
N VAL A 235 9.22 8.44 -8.87
CA VAL A 235 7.89 8.41 -9.49
C VAL A 235 6.76 8.42 -8.44
N GLY A 236 7.05 8.03 -7.19
CA GLY A 236 6.05 7.88 -6.15
C GLY A 236 5.17 6.65 -6.36
N MET A 237 5.76 5.53 -6.80
CA MET A 237 5.11 4.22 -6.88
C MET A 237 5.90 3.23 -6.03
N GLY A 238 5.24 2.28 -5.38
CA GLY A 238 5.96 1.21 -4.70
C GLY A 238 6.62 0.25 -5.70
N TYR A 239 7.74 -0.37 -5.28
CA TYR A 239 8.53 -1.27 -6.13
C TYR A 239 7.67 -2.44 -6.68
N GLU A 240 6.63 -2.85 -5.94
CA GLU A 240 5.73 -3.92 -6.35
C GLU A 240 4.96 -3.59 -7.62
N LYS A 241 4.66 -2.29 -7.86
CA LYS A 241 3.98 -1.80 -9.05
C LYS A 241 4.89 -1.78 -10.27
N LEU A 242 6.21 -1.70 -10.08
CA LEU A 242 7.21 -1.73 -11.16
C LEU A 242 7.74 -3.14 -11.47
N ASN A 243 7.45 -4.14 -10.63
CA ASN A 243 7.99 -5.48 -10.77
C ASN A 243 7.61 -6.18 -12.10
N PHE A 244 6.56 -5.73 -12.80
CA PHE A 244 6.27 -6.24 -14.14
C PHE A 244 7.35 -5.86 -15.16
N LEU A 245 7.99 -4.69 -15.01
CA LEU A 245 9.11 -4.25 -15.84
C LEU A 245 10.35 -5.08 -15.57
N HIS A 246 10.68 -5.38 -14.31
CA HIS A 246 11.79 -6.29 -13.98
C HIS A 246 11.64 -7.63 -14.71
N ARG A 247 10.43 -8.22 -14.65
CA ARG A 247 10.13 -9.48 -15.35
C ARG A 247 10.19 -9.35 -16.88
N PHE A 248 9.83 -8.21 -17.44
CA PHE A 248 9.86 -8.01 -18.88
C PHE A 248 11.29 -7.76 -19.39
N ALA A 249 12.01 -6.83 -18.77
CA ALA A 249 13.42 -6.54 -19.05
C ALA A 249 14.29 -7.79 -18.88
N GLY A 250 14.05 -8.61 -17.84
CA GLY A 250 14.76 -9.88 -17.65
C GLY A 250 14.55 -10.85 -18.81
N ARG A 251 13.34 -10.94 -19.37
CA ARG A 251 13.09 -11.76 -20.57
C ARG A 251 13.78 -11.19 -21.81
N MET A 252 13.84 -9.86 -21.95
CA MET A 252 14.53 -9.23 -23.07
C MET A 252 16.05 -9.45 -23.00
N LEU A 253 16.63 -9.40 -21.81
CA LEU A 253 18.04 -9.75 -21.57
C LEU A 253 18.32 -11.20 -22.01
N VAL A 254 17.50 -12.16 -21.55
CA VAL A 254 17.70 -13.58 -21.88
C VAL A 254 17.47 -13.86 -23.37
N LEU A 255 16.48 -13.20 -23.98
CA LEU A 255 16.26 -13.26 -25.43
C LEU A 255 17.47 -12.74 -26.21
N ALA A 256 18.00 -11.57 -25.84
CA ALA A 256 19.18 -11.00 -26.48
C ALA A 256 20.44 -11.88 -26.29
N ALA A 257 20.61 -12.47 -25.10
CA ALA A 257 21.70 -13.41 -24.81
C ALA A 257 21.60 -14.69 -25.66
N ASN A 258 20.39 -15.24 -25.83
CA ASN A 258 20.15 -16.40 -26.69
C ASN A 258 20.41 -16.08 -28.16
N VAL A 259 19.90 -14.95 -28.66
CA VAL A 259 20.15 -14.50 -30.04
C VAL A 259 21.65 -14.34 -30.30
N HIS A 260 22.39 -13.79 -29.33
CA HIS A 260 23.84 -13.67 -29.40
C HIS A 260 24.54 -15.03 -29.46
N ALA A 261 24.24 -15.93 -28.53
CA ALA A 261 24.91 -17.22 -28.44
C ALA A 261 24.56 -18.14 -29.62
N LEU A 262 23.27 -18.26 -29.95
CA LEU A 262 22.82 -19.10 -31.07
C LEU A 262 23.34 -18.60 -32.42
N GLY A 263 23.45 -17.29 -32.62
CA GLY A 263 24.05 -16.74 -33.84
C GLY A 263 25.51 -17.15 -34.01
N TYR A 264 26.29 -17.14 -32.92
CA TYR A 264 27.67 -17.63 -32.95
C TYR A 264 27.75 -19.14 -33.15
N ILE A 265 26.98 -19.93 -32.39
CA ILE A 265 26.93 -21.39 -32.52
C ILE A 265 26.59 -21.80 -33.95
N TYR A 266 25.59 -21.15 -34.57
CA TYR A 266 25.21 -21.37 -35.96
C TYR A 266 26.38 -21.06 -36.91
N SER A 267 27.00 -19.88 -36.79
CA SER A 267 28.12 -19.49 -37.65
C SER A 267 29.33 -20.43 -37.53
N TRP A 268 29.64 -20.89 -36.32
CA TRP A 268 30.76 -21.80 -36.05
C TRP A 268 30.46 -23.22 -36.49
N SER A 269 29.20 -23.66 -36.42
CA SER A 269 28.74 -24.96 -36.91
C SER A 269 28.90 -25.05 -38.42
N ILE A 270 28.44 -24.04 -39.17
CA ILE A 270 28.62 -24.01 -40.63
C ILE A 270 30.10 -23.95 -41.00
N ALA A 271 30.91 -23.23 -40.24
CA ALA A 271 32.35 -23.14 -40.47
C ALA A 271 33.14 -24.39 -40.01
N GLY A 272 32.50 -25.37 -39.35
CA GLY A 272 33.19 -26.55 -38.80
C GLY A 272 34.21 -26.24 -37.69
N THR A 273 34.11 -25.09 -37.02
CA THR A 273 35.09 -24.62 -36.00
C THR A 273 34.58 -24.67 -34.57
N LEU A 274 33.43 -25.31 -34.35
CA LEU A 274 32.68 -25.28 -33.09
C LEU A 274 33.51 -25.77 -31.89
N ASP A 275 34.18 -26.92 -32.01
CA ASP A 275 35.00 -27.48 -30.93
C ASP A 275 36.18 -26.59 -30.57
N ALA A 276 36.86 -26.05 -31.59
CA ALA A 276 37.97 -25.12 -31.40
C ALA A 276 37.51 -23.81 -30.72
N ARG A 277 36.29 -23.33 -31.01
CA ARG A 277 35.74 -22.13 -30.38
C ARG A 277 35.34 -22.39 -28.93
N PHE A 278 34.73 -23.53 -28.63
CA PHE A 278 34.43 -23.91 -27.25
C PHE A 278 35.67 -24.24 -26.42
N ALA A 279 36.80 -24.53 -27.05
CA ALA A 279 38.06 -24.64 -26.34
C ALA A 279 38.55 -23.30 -25.77
N ILE A 280 38.12 -22.15 -26.29
CA ILE A 280 38.56 -20.82 -25.84
C ILE A 280 37.93 -20.49 -24.46
N PRO A 281 38.73 -20.18 -23.42
CA PRO A 281 38.22 -19.94 -22.06
C PRO A 281 37.11 -18.90 -21.99
N ASN A 282 37.29 -17.78 -22.70
CA ASN A 282 36.32 -16.69 -22.76
C ASN A 282 34.93 -17.15 -23.23
N ILE A 283 34.89 -18.04 -24.24
CA ILE A 283 33.65 -18.58 -24.80
C ILE A 283 33.00 -19.58 -23.84
N ARG A 284 33.79 -20.39 -23.12
CA ARG A 284 33.27 -21.28 -22.06
C ARG A 284 32.52 -20.51 -20.98
N TYR A 285 33.08 -19.40 -20.51
CA TYR A 285 32.37 -18.52 -19.56
C TYR A 285 31.11 -17.91 -20.17
N GLY A 286 31.11 -17.60 -21.47
CA GLY A 286 29.91 -17.20 -22.21
C GLY A 286 28.81 -18.27 -22.16
N MET A 287 29.16 -19.55 -22.33
CA MET A 287 28.22 -20.67 -22.23
C MET A 287 27.69 -20.86 -20.80
N VAL A 288 28.54 -20.73 -19.78
CA VAL A 288 28.11 -20.75 -18.37
C VAL A 288 27.11 -19.61 -18.11
N GLY A 289 27.39 -18.41 -18.65
CA GLY A 289 26.48 -17.27 -18.60
C GLY A 289 25.14 -17.55 -19.28
N LEU A 290 25.14 -18.17 -20.46
CA LEU A 290 23.92 -18.54 -21.18
C LEU A 290 23.06 -19.53 -20.38
N VAL A 291 23.66 -20.58 -19.81
CA VAL A 291 22.93 -21.54 -18.96
C VAL A 291 22.28 -20.84 -17.77
N CYS A 292 23.00 -19.92 -17.12
CA CYS A 292 22.43 -19.12 -16.02
C CYS A 292 21.29 -18.20 -16.49
N ALA A 293 21.41 -17.62 -17.69
CA ALA A 293 20.37 -16.79 -18.29
C ALA A 293 19.08 -17.59 -18.53
N ASP A 294 19.20 -18.83 -19.02
CA ASP A 294 18.04 -19.71 -19.26
C ASP A 294 17.41 -20.21 -17.95
N ILE A 295 18.23 -20.49 -16.92
CA ILE A 295 17.77 -20.78 -15.55
C ILE A 295 16.88 -19.64 -15.02
N PHE A 296 17.23 -18.37 -15.29
CA PHE A 296 16.39 -17.24 -14.88
C PHE A 296 14.97 -17.35 -15.41
N VAL A 297 14.78 -17.67 -16.70
CA VAL A 297 13.43 -17.72 -17.27
C VAL A 297 12.71 -18.99 -16.84
N PHE A 298 13.37 -20.15 -16.87
CA PHE A 298 12.77 -21.44 -16.58
C PHE A 298 12.19 -21.51 -15.16
N PHE A 299 13.00 -21.20 -14.14
CA PHE A 299 12.58 -21.26 -12.74
C PHE A 299 11.76 -20.04 -12.29
N SER A 300 11.67 -18.98 -13.10
CA SER A 300 10.82 -17.81 -12.80
C SER A 300 9.41 -17.91 -13.39
N THR A 301 9.04 -19.03 -14.02
CA THR A 301 7.67 -19.26 -14.51
C THR A 301 6.66 -19.33 -13.35
N SER A 302 5.37 -19.18 -13.68
CA SER A 302 4.31 -19.19 -12.67
C SER A 302 4.28 -20.50 -11.87
N LEU A 303 4.61 -21.63 -12.51
CA LEU A 303 4.59 -22.95 -11.89
C LEU A 303 5.49 -23.00 -10.65
N TRP A 304 6.76 -22.65 -10.81
CA TRP A 304 7.72 -22.66 -9.71
C TRP A 304 7.41 -21.58 -8.67
N ARG A 305 7.02 -20.38 -9.11
CA ARG A 305 6.80 -19.26 -8.19
C ARG A 305 5.60 -19.45 -7.26
N THR A 306 4.53 -20.10 -7.71
CA THR A 306 3.32 -20.30 -6.90
C THR A 306 3.35 -21.64 -6.14
N LYS A 307 3.90 -22.70 -6.74
CA LYS A 307 3.91 -24.04 -6.11
C LYS A 307 5.19 -24.32 -5.29
N CYS A 308 6.34 -23.83 -5.75
CA CYS A 308 7.66 -24.17 -5.19
C CYS A 308 8.54 -22.91 -5.05
N TYR A 309 8.06 -21.90 -4.33
CA TYR A 309 8.72 -20.59 -4.23
C TYR A 309 10.20 -20.67 -3.81
N GLN A 310 10.55 -21.63 -2.95
CA GLN A 310 11.93 -21.83 -2.50
C GLN A 310 12.87 -22.26 -3.63
N VAL A 311 12.42 -23.12 -4.55
CA VAL A 311 13.21 -23.52 -5.72
C VAL A 311 13.48 -22.30 -6.61
N PHE A 312 12.45 -21.48 -6.84
CA PHE A 312 12.60 -20.23 -7.58
C PHE A 312 13.65 -19.30 -6.93
N VAL A 313 13.54 -19.02 -5.63
CA VAL A 313 14.41 -18.02 -5.01
C VAL A 313 15.87 -18.50 -4.93
N VAL A 314 16.10 -19.77 -4.61
CA VAL A 314 17.46 -20.34 -4.50
C VAL A 314 18.13 -20.40 -5.87
N SER A 315 17.45 -20.97 -6.87
CA SER A 315 18.00 -21.04 -8.23
C SER A 315 18.29 -19.66 -8.81
N HIS A 316 17.39 -18.70 -8.62
CA HIS A 316 17.54 -17.34 -9.15
C HIS A 316 18.72 -16.60 -8.51
N VAL A 317 18.88 -16.66 -7.18
CA VAL A 317 19.98 -15.99 -6.48
C VAL A 317 21.32 -16.62 -6.84
N THR A 318 21.42 -17.95 -6.85
CA THR A 318 22.65 -18.65 -7.24
C THR A 318 23.03 -18.34 -8.69
N ALA A 319 22.06 -18.36 -9.61
CA ALA A 319 22.30 -18.04 -11.01
C ALA A 319 22.75 -16.59 -11.22
N ILE A 320 22.27 -15.61 -10.43
CA ILE A 320 22.75 -14.22 -10.54
C ILE A 320 24.23 -14.14 -10.20
N VAL A 321 24.68 -14.77 -9.12
CA VAL A 321 26.10 -14.73 -8.69
C VAL A 321 27.00 -15.32 -9.77
N ILE A 322 26.66 -16.51 -10.27
CA ILE A 322 27.44 -17.19 -11.31
C ILE A 322 27.40 -16.41 -12.63
N PHE A 323 26.22 -15.91 -13.03
CA PHE A 323 26.04 -15.13 -14.25
C PHE A 323 26.90 -13.87 -14.28
N LEU A 324 26.90 -13.07 -13.21
CA LEU A 324 27.68 -11.83 -13.17
C LEU A 324 29.18 -12.10 -13.25
N ALA A 325 29.67 -13.13 -12.56
CA ALA A 325 31.07 -13.56 -12.66
C ALA A 325 31.42 -14.05 -14.07
N ALA A 326 30.55 -14.89 -14.66
CA ALA A 326 30.73 -15.43 -16.00
C ALA A 326 30.75 -14.32 -17.07
N VAL A 327 29.90 -13.30 -16.96
CA VAL A 327 29.89 -12.15 -17.89
C VAL A 327 31.20 -11.35 -17.83
N CYS A 328 31.74 -11.10 -16.63
CA CYS A 328 33.03 -10.41 -16.48
C CYS A 328 34.18 -11.20 -17.12
N LEU A 329 34.16 -12.53 -16.99
CA LEU A 329 35.16 -13.43 -17.57
C LEU A 329 34.93 -13.71 -19.06
N HIS A 330 33.75 -13.37 -19.60
CA HIS A 330 33.37 -13.54 -21.01
C HIS A 330 33.61 -12.27 -21.86
N SER A 331 33.50 -11.08 -21.28
CA SER A 331 33.56 -9.83 -22.04
C SER A 331 33.99 -8.65 -21.17
N THR A 332 35.22 -8.17 -21.39
CA THR A 332 35.77 -6.99 -20.71
C THR A 332 34.91 -5.72 -20.88
N PRO A 333 34.36 -5.41 -22.07
CA PRO A 333 33.48 -4.24 -22.22
C PRO A 333 32.18 -4.31 -21.40
N SER A 334 31.77 -5.49 -20.93
CA SER A 334 30.55 -5.67 -20.13
C SER A 334 30.77 -5.39 -18.64
N ILE A 335 32.03 -5.31 -18.17
CA ILE A 335 32.39 -5.12 -16.76
C ILE A 335 31.75 -3.87 -16.15
N PRO A 336 31.74 -2.67 -16.80
CA PRO A 336 31.12 -1.49 -16.21
C PRO A 336 29.62 -1.69 -15.90
N TYR A 337 28.88 -2.38 -16.76
CA TYR A 337 27.46 -2.70 -16.53
C TYR A 337 27.29 -3.63 -15.32
N VAL A 338 28.17 -4.63 -15.16
CA VAL A 338 28.16 -5.51 -13.99
C VAL A 338 28.48 -4.74 -12.70
N LEU A 339 29.48 -3.86 -12.73
CA LEU A 339 29.85 -3.04 -11.57
C LEU A 339 28.72 -2.10 -11.14
N ILE A 340 28.03 -1.46 -12.08
CA ILE A 340 26.84 -0.64 -11.79
C ILE A 340 25.75 -1.50 -11.14
N ALA A 341 25.49 -2.70 -11.66
CA ALA A 341 24.49 -3.60 -11.10
C ALA A 341 24.84 -4.05 -9.66
N ILE A 342 26.11 -4.39 -9.39
CA ILE A 342 26.59 -4.71 -8.05
C ILE A 342 26.42 -3.51 -7.12
N GLY A 343 26.82 -2.31 -7.55
CA GLY A 343 26.68 -1.08 -6.76
C GLY A 343 25.23 -0.80 -6.37
N LEU A 344 24.29 -0.92 -7.31
CA LEU A 344 22.85 -0.75 -7.06
C LEU A 344 22.30 -1.80 -6.09
N TYR A 345 22.76 -3.06 -6.20
CA TYR A 345 22.35 -4.12 -5.30
C TYR A 345 22.89 -3.92 -3.88
N VAL A 346 24.17 -3.57 -3.74
CA VAL A 346 24.81 -3.28 -2.45
C VAL A 346 24.14 -2.08 -1.78
N PHE A 347 23.85 -1.02 -2.54
CA PHE A 347 23.08 0.12 -2.05
C PHE A 347 21.71 -0.30 -1.49
N ASP A 348 20.96 -1.14 -2.21
CA ASP A 348 19.69 -1.69 -1.73
C ASP A 348 19.86 -2.51 -0.44
N ARG A 349 20.93 -3.31 -0.32
CA ARG A 349 21.24 -4.08 0.90
C ARG A 349 21.51 -3.17 2.10
N ILE A 350 22.36 -2.16 1.94
CA ILE A 350 22.69 -1.21 3.01
C ILE A 350 21.43 -0.51 3.51
N PHE A 351 20.57 -0.03 2.59
CA PHE A 351 19.32 0.62 2.98
C PHE A 351 18.34 -0.33 3.68
N ARG A 352 18.27 -1.60 3.29
CA ARG A 352 17.43 -2.59 4.01
C ARG A 352 17.91 -2.81 5.43
N ILE A 353 19.22 -2.97 5.61
CA ILE A 353 19.82 -3.13 6.94
C ILE A 353 19.53 -1.90 7.78
N ALA A 354 19.76 -0.70 7.24
CA ALA A 354 19.49 0.57 7.92
C ALA A 354 18.01 0.73 8.30
N LYS A 355 17.08 0.22 7.48
CA LYS A 355 15.63 0.25 7.72
C LYS A 355 15.11 -0.90 8.60
N THR A 356 15.97 -1.85 8.97
CA THR A 356 15.57 -2.98 9.82
C THR A 356 15.62 -2.60 11.29
N ARG A 357 14.62 -3.00 12.06
CA ARG A 357 14.54 -2.81 13.52
C ARG A 357 14.26 -4.13 14.20
N ALA A 358 15.00 -4.40 15.27
CA ALA A 358 14.70 -5.51 16.18
C ALA A 358 13.74 -5.01 17.27
N THR A 359 12.67 -5.76 17.52
CA THR A 359 11.68 -5.44 18.55
C THR A 359 11.03 -6.71 19.08
N THR A 360 10.28 -6.59 20.16
CA THR A 360 9.45 -7.67 20.71
C THR A 360 8.05 -7.60 20.11
N ALA A 361 7.43 -8.76 19.95
CA ALA A 361 6.08 -8.90 19.41
C ALA A 361 5.19 -9.65 20.39
N HIS A 362 3.99 -9.12 20.61
CA HIS A 362 2.89 -9.82 21.27
C HIS A 362 2.04 -10.50 20.18
N LEU A 363 1.74 -11.77 20.36
CA LEU A 363 1.07 -12.61 19.37
C LEU A 363 -0.28 -13.07 19.91
N THR A 364 -1.37 -12.67 19.26
CA THR A 364 -2.73 -13.11 19.61
C THR A 364 -3.34 -13.88 18.45
N ALA A 365 -3.93 -15.04 18.72
CA ALA A 365 -4.57 -15.85 17.69
C ALA A 365 -6.05 -15.45 17.53
N LEU A 366 -6.39 -14.81 16.40
CA LEU A 366 -7.78 -14.52 16.04
C LEU A 366 -8.38 -15.73 15.34
N THR A 367 -8.92 -16.68 16.12
CA THR A 367 -9.40 -17.98 15.64
C THR A 367 -10.53 -17.87 14.63
N GLU A 368 -11.51 -17.01 14.88
CA GLU A 368 -12.68 -16.77 14.01
C GLU A 368 -12.29 -16.17 12.65
N LEU A 369 -11.24 -15.36 12.63
CA LEU A 369 -10.70 -14.74 11.42
C LEU A 369 -9.68 -15.65 10.70
N GLY A 370 -9.17 -16.67 11.38
CA GLY A 370 -8.02 -17.45 10.92
C GLY A 370 -6.78 -16.57 10.70
N MET A 371 -6.57 -15.59 11.58
CA MET A 371 -5.45 -14.64 11.49
C MET A 371 -4.67 -14.58 12.81
N THR A 372 -3.40 -14.23 12.72
CA THR A 372 -2.58 -13.85 13.87
C THR A 372 -2.49 -12.34 13.92
N ARG A 373 -2.84 -11.75 15.05
CA ARG A 373 -2.58 -10.35 15.36
C ARG A 373 -1.19 -10.25 15.97
N VAL A 374 -0.33 -9.45 15.34
CA VAL A 374 1.06 -9.23 15.76
C VAL A 374 1.19 -7.76 16.16
N GLU A 375 1.43 -7.51 17.43
CA GLU A 375 1.58 -6.16 17.98
C GLU A 375 3.05 -5.89 18.31
N LEU A 376 3.52 -4.69 17.98
CA LEU A 376 4.93 -4.31 18.06
C LEU A 376 5.06 -2.98 18.81
N PRO A 377 5.01 -2.98 20.16
CA PRO A 377 5.00 -1.76 20.96
C PRO A 377 6.25 -0.89 20.76
N GLY A 378 7.41 -1.52 20.53
CA GLY A 378 8.68 -0.82 20.31
C GLY A 378 8.77 -0.03 19.00
N VAL A 379 7.76 -0.10 18.13
CA VAL A 379 7.68 0.67 16.89
C VAL A 379 6.30 1.29 16.75
N ASN A 380 6.17 2.57 17.11
CA ASN A 380 4.87 3.27 17.09
C ASN A 380 4.79 4.44 16.09
N ALA A 381 5.87 4.75 15.36
CA ALA A 381 5.85 5.79 14.34
C ALA A 381 6.74 5.47 13.13
N GLY A 382 6.63 6.30 12.09
CA GLY A 382 7.53 6.26 10.94
C GLY A 382 6.99 5.56 9.69
N TRP A 383 5.73 5.12 9.69
CA TRP A 383 5.03 4.64 8.50
C TRP A 383 3.89 5.56 8.08
N ARG A 384 3.35 5.31 6.88
CA ARG A 384 2.13 5.90 6.35
C ARG A 384 1.08 4.82 6.18
N ALA A 385 -0.19 5.19 6.28
CA ALA A 385 -1.28 4.27 6.03
C ALA A 385 -1.17 3.63 4.64
N GLY A 386 -1.40 2.32 4.60
CA GLY A 386 -1.30 1.49 3.40
C GLY A 386 0.11 1.01 3.05
N GLN A 387 1.14 1.39 3.82
CA GLN A 387 2.46 0.77 3.69
C GLN A 387 2.50 -0.61 4.33
N HIS A 388 3.46 -1.42 3.90
CA HIS A 388 3.74 -2.74 4.44
C HIS A 388 5.16 -2.83 4.95
N VAL A 389 5.37 -3.73 5.92
CA VAL A 389 6.68 -4.13 6.43
C VAL A 389 6.94 -5.58 6.05
N ARG A 390 8.17 -6.02 6.21
CA ARG A 390 8.49 -7.45 6.22
C ARG A 390 8.94 -7.86 7.59
N ILE A 391 8.49 -9.01 8.05
CA ILE A 391 8.86 -9.52 9.37
C ILE A 391 9.63 -10.84 9.26
N ARG A 392 10.61 -11.01 10.14
CA ARG A 392 11.18 -12.31 10.51
C ARG A 392 10.89 -12.57 11.97
N VAL A 393 10.48 -13.79 12.27
CA VAL A 393 10.18 -14.22 13.64
C VAL A 393 11.36 -15.05 14.13
N LEU A 394 12.12 -14.53 15.09
CA LEU A 394 13.35 -15.14 15.60
C LEU A 394 13.01 -16.20 16.67
N ASN A 395 12.20 -17.19 16.29
CA ASN A 395 11.78 -18.27 17.17
C ASN A 395 12.01 -19.63 16.47
N ARG A 396 12.67 -20.57 17.17
CA ARG A 396 12.93 -21.93 16.67
C ARG A 396 11.64 -22.70 16.36
N ALA A 397 10.52 -22.34 16.99
CA ALA A 397 9.20 -22.89 16.68
C ALA A 397 8.74 -22.65 15.21
N MET A 398 9.36 -21.70 14.50
CA MET A 398 9.11 -21.47 13.08
C MET A 398 9.73 -22.54 12.15
N GLY A 399 10.47 -23.50 12.72
CA GLY A 399 11.16 -24.59 12.02
C GLY A 399 12.60 -24.25 11.67
N ILE A 400 13.28 -25.18 10.98
CA ILE A 400 14.74 -25.14 10.75
C ILE A 400 15.17 -23.88 9.98
N THR A 401 14.43 -23.52 8.93
CA THR A 401 14.73 -22.35 8.07
C THR A 401 13.70 -21.22 8.20
N GLY A 402 12.57 -21.45 8.88
CA GLY A 402 11.44 -20.51 8.90
C GLY A 402 11.73 -19.19 9.62
N TRP A 403 12.71 -19.17 10.52
CA TRP A 403 13.18 -17.96 11.20
C TRP A 403 14.05 -17.07 10.29
N LEU A 404 14.59 -17.61 9.19
CA LEU A 404 15.34 -16.85 8.17
C LEU A 404 14.41 -16.25 7.11
N GLU A 405 13.22 -16.80 6.94
CA GLU A 405 12.25 -16.33 5.95
C GLU A 405 11.70 -14.95 6.29
N LEU A 406 11.50 -14.14 5.26
CA LEU A 406 11.11 -12.73 5.37
C LEU A 406 9.83 -12.50 4.57
N HIS A 407 8.71 -12.25 5.27
CA HIS A 407 7.37 -12.18 4.66
C HIS A 407 6.75 -10.78 4.77
N PRO A 408 6.12 -10.25 3.69
CA PRO A 408 5.52 -8.92 3.70
C PRO A 408 4.10 -8.91 4.29
N PHE A 409 3.81 -7.94 5.16
CA PHE A 409 2.47 -7.69 5.72
C PHE A 409 2.16 -6.20 5.80
N THR A 410 0.94 -5.83 5.40
CA THR A 410 0.44 -4.47 5.47
C THR A 410 0.22 -4.05 6.91
N ILE A 411 0.60 -2.81 7.24
CA ILE A 411 0.38 -2.25 8.57
C ILE A 411 -1.11 -1.92 8.72
N ALA A 412 -1.74 -2.50 9.73
CA ALA A 412 -3.19 -2.47 9.90
C ALA A 412 -3.69 -1.20 10.64
N ASN A 413 -2.79 -0.46 11.28
CA ASN A 413 -3.14 0.69 12.10
C ASN A 413 -2.42 2.00 11.71
N VAL A 414 -2.92 3.11 12.24
CA VAL A 414 -2.32 4.45 12.09
C VAL A 414 -1.10 4.63 13.00
N ALA A 415 -0.13 5.42 12.54
CA ALA A 415 1.04 5.79 13.34
C ALA A 415 0.67 6.68 14.55
N LYS A 416 1.44 6.53 15.64
CA LYS A 416 1.26 7.18 16.94
C LYS A 416 -0.16 6.94 17.48
N SER A 417 -0.62 5.68 17.51
CA SER A 417 -1.90 5.35 18.13
C SER A 417 -1.87 5.68 19.62
N ASP A 418 -3.00 6.13 20.16
CA ASP A 418 -3.13 6.51 21.58
C ASP A 418 -3.21 5.28 22.50
N ASP A 419 -3.47 4.11 21.92
CA ASP A 419 -3.72 2.84 22.62
C ASP A 419 -2.44 2.14 23.12
N GLY A 420 -1.25 2.65 22.78
CA GLY A 420 0.04 2.07 23.20
C GLY A 420 0.43 0.76 22.50
N GLU A 421 -0.43 0.19 21.65
CA GLU A 421 -0.20 -1.09 20.91
C GLU A 421 0.99 -1.04 19.92
N GLY A 422 1.50 0.15 19.60
CA GLY A 422 2.57 0.34 18.61
C GLY A 422 2.09 0.00 17.19
N MET A 423 2.83 -0.83 16.47
CA MET A 423 2.49 -1.25 15.11
C MET A 423 1.76 -2.59 15.12
N VAL A 424 0.61 -2.65 14.46
CA VAL A 424 -0.24 -3.85 14.42
C VAL A 424 -0.25 -4.45 13.00
N LEU A 425 -0.02 -5.75 12.91
CA LEU A 425 -0.12 -6.55 11.67
C LEU A 425 -1.18 -7.63 11.86
N LEU A 426 -2.05 -7.83 10.86
CA LEU A 426 -2.98 -8.96 10.82
C LEU A 426 -2.50 -9.95 9.75
N VAL A 427 -2.01 -11.10 10.20
CA VAL A 427 -1.39 -12.13 9.35
C VAL A 427 -2.38 -13.25 9.12
N LYS A 428 -2.88 -13.38 7.89
CA LYS A 428 -3.78 -14.48 7.52
C LYS A 428 -3.05 -15.82 7.46
N LYS A 429 -3.67 -16.86 8.03
CA LYS A 429 -3.28 -18.26 7.86
C LYS A 429 -3.50 -18.68 6.39
N ALA A 430 -2.42 -18.74 5.59
CA ALA A 430 -2.50 -19.01 4.15
C ALA A 430 -1.46 -20.02 3.62
N GLY A 431 -0.29 -20.12 4.25
CA GLY A 431 0.77 -21.06 3.87
C GLY A 431 1.56 -21.57 5.08
N ASN A 432 2.57 -22.40 4.83
CA ASN A 432 3.32 -23.11 5.86
C ASN A 432 3.88 -22.17 6.95
N TRP A 433 4.49 -21.05 6.55
CA TRP A 433 5.06 -20.08 7.50
C TRP A 433 3.98 -19.42 8.36
N THR A 434 2.90 -18.93 7.75
CA THR A 434 1.79 -18.28 8.47
C THR A 434 1.01 -19.26 9.34
N ASN A 435 0.94 -20.55 8.96
CA ASN A 435 0.31 -21.60 9.76
C ASN A 435 1.11 -21.84 11.05
N ARG A 436 2.44 -21.93 10.93
CA ARG A 436 3.34 -22.04 12.08
C ARG A 436 3.28 -20.82 12.98
N LEU A 437 3.18 -19.61 12.41
CA LEU A 437 2.99 -18.39 13.20
C LEU A 437 1.66 -18.42 13.98
N PHE A 438 0.59 -18.90 13.36
CA PHE A 438 -0.71 -19.04 14.02
C PHE A 438 -0.70 -20.08 15.14
N GLU A 439 -0.05 -21.22 14.92
CA GLU A 439 0.16 -22.23 15.97
C GLU A 439 1.05 -21.71 17.10
N LEU A 440 2.07 -20.93 16.79
CA LEU A 440 2.91 -20.27 17.78
C LEU A 440 2.10 -19.29 18.63
N ALA A 441 1.27 -18.45 18.00
CA ALA A 441 0.40 -17.50 18.72
C ALA A 441 -0.54 -18.22 19.69
N LYS A 442 -1.17 -19.32 19.25
CA LYS A 442 -2.00 -20.16 20.14
C LYS A 442 -1.22 -20.68 21.34
N ARG A 443 0.00 -21.17 21.13
CA ARG A 443 0.84 -21.72 22.22
C ARG A 443 1.27 -20.64 23.22
N VAL A 444 1.53 -19.42 22.74
CA VAL A 444 1.87 -18.27 23.60
C VAL A 444 0.67 -17.89 24.46
N GLU A 445 -0.52 -17.80 23.87
CA GLU A 445 -1.76 -17.48 24.59
C GLU A 445 -2.07 -18.50 25.72
N TYR A 446 -1.91 -19.81 25.46
CA TYR A 446 -2.02 -20.83 26.52
C TYR A 446 -0.95 -20.69 27.62
N SER A 447 0.25 -20.21 27.28
CA SER A 447 1.35 -20.03 28.24
C SER A 447 1.16 -18.77 29.09
N GLU A 448 0.60 -17.70 28.52
CA GLU A 448 0.21 -16.49 29.25
C GLU A 448 -0.88 -16.80 30.29
N ALA A 449 -1.87 -17.62 29.93
CA ALA A 449 -2.85 -18.14 30.88
C ALA A 449 -2.20 -18.98 32.01
N SER A 450 -0.99 -19.49 31.79
CA SER A 450 -0.17 -20.21 32.78
C SER A 450 0.85 -19.31 33.49
N GLY A 451 0.79 -17.99 33.31
CA GLY A 451 1.63 -16.99 33.99
C GLY A 451 3.03 -16.78 33.40
N VAL A 452 3.34 -17.32 32.22
CA VAL A 452 4.64 -17.13 31.55
C VAL A 452 4.46 -16.27 30.31
N GLU A 453 4.73 -14.97 30.43
CA GLU A 453 4.75 -14.03 29.31
C GLU A 453 5.93 -14.36 28.39
N LYS A 454 5.65 -14.67 27.12
CA LYS A 454 6.68 -15.01 26.12
C LYS A 454 6.65 -14.01 24.96
N ASP A 455 7.30 -12.89 25.17
CA ASP A 455 7.63 -11.95 24.11
C ASP A 455 8.45 -12.63 23.01
N VAL A 456 7.99 -12.51 21.77
CA VAL A 456 8.68 -13.08 20.62
C VAL A 456 9.56 -12.01 19.98
N LYS A 457 10.87 -12.26 19.90
CA LYS A 457 11.79 -11.36 19.18
C LYS A 457 11.52 -11.41 17.68
N VAL A 458 11.36 -10.25 17.07
CA VAL A 458 11.13 -10.11 15.63
C VAL A 458 12.05 -9.06 15.01
N LEU A 459 12.39 -9.27 13.74
CA LEU A 459 13.05 -8.27 12.90
C LEU A 459 12.04 -7.71 11.92
N VAL A 460 11.88 -6.39 11.91
CA VAL A 460 10.97 -5.66 11.04
C VAL A 460 11.78 -4.86 10.03
N GLU A 461 11.64 -5.17 8.75
CA GLU A 461 12.26 -4.45 7.63
C GLU A 461 11.20 -3.59 6.92
N GLY A 462 11.36 -2.26 6.91
CA GLY A 462 10.42 -1.37 6.23
C GLY A 462 10.51 0.09 6.67
N PRO A 463 9.48 0.90 6.37
CA PRO A 463 8.27 0.57 5.61
C PRO A 463 8.49 0.58 4.09
N TYR A 464 7.59 -0.05 3.35
CA TYR A 464 7.58 -0.11 1.88
C TYR A 464 6.18 0.13 1.31
N GLY A 465 6.10 0.44 0.01
CA GLY A 465 4.83 0.56 -0.70
C GLY A 465 3.99 1.77 -0.27
N GLY A 466 2.67 1.60 -0.28
CA GLY A 466 1.69 2.60 0.13
C GLY A 466 1.20 3.52 -0.98
N PRO A 467 0.54 4.63 -0.63
CA PRO A 467 -0.11 5.54 -1.59
C PRO A 467 0.85 6.37 -2.45
N GLY A 468 2.17 6.19 -2.29
CA GLY A 468 3.17 6.89 -3.09
C GLY A 468 3.17 8.38 -2.79
N HIS A 469 2.98 9.23 -3.78
CA HIS A 469 2.78 10.67 -3.59
C HIS A 469 1.32 11.08 -3.34
N THR A 470 0.39 10.13 -3.36
CA THR A 470 -1.03 10.40 -3.13
C THR A 470 -1.31 10.61 -1.65
N LEU A 471 -2.03 11.69 -1.34
CA LEU A 471 -2.45 12.04 0.02
C LEU A 471 -3.96 11.81 0.13
N PHE A 472 -4.38 10.73 0.81
CA PHE A 472 -5.81 10.42 0.99
C PHE A 472 -6.58 11.56 1.67
N ALA A 473 -5.95 12.22 2.65
CA ALA A 473 -6.53 13.38 3.34
C ALA A 473 -6.75 14.63 2.46
N SER A 474 -6.19 14.67 1.23
CA SER A 474 -6.40 15.78 0.30
C SER A 474 -7.72 15.69 -0.48
N PHE A 475 -8.33 14.51 -0.54
CA PHE A 475 -9.57 14.26 -1.28
C PHE A 475 -10.79 14.78 -0.52
N SER A 476 -11.91 14.99 -1.22
CA SER A 476 -13.17 15.39 -0.58
C SER A 476 -14.04 14.22 -0.14
N GLY A 477 -13.89 13.06 -0.76
CA GLY A 477 -14.52 11.80 -0.36
C GLY A 477 -13.55 10.63 -0.50
N ALA A 478 -13.72 9.62 0.34
CA ALA A 478 -12.91 8.40 0.30
C ALA A 478 -13.81 7.16 0.41
N MET A 479 -13.57 6.18 -0.45
CA MET A 479 -14.21 4.87 -0.41
C MET A 479 -13.13 3.80 -0.37
N PHE A 480 -13.17 2.90 0.60
CA PHE A 480 -12.23 1.77 0.68
C PHE A 480 -12.99 0.46 0.53
N VAL A 481 -12.60 -0.35 -0.45
CA VAL A 481 -13.20 -1.66 -0.72
C VAL A 481 -12.16 -2.74 -0.41
N ALA A 482 -12.45 -3.54 0.61
CA ALA A 482 -11.59 -4.60 1.11
C ALA A 482 -12.23 -5.97 0.90
N GLY A 483 -11.44 -6.96 0.48
CA GLY A 483 -11.84 -8.36 0.42
C GLY A 483 -10.99 -9.24 1.34
N GLY A 484 -11.63 -10.01 2.23
CA GLY A 484 -10.95 -10.90 3.16
C GLY A 484 -9.92 -10.16 4.03
N SER A 485 -8.66 -10.63 4.03
CA SER A 485 -7.55 -10.01 4.79
C SER A 485 -7.10 -8.65 4.25
N GLY A 486 -7.61 -8.21 3.09
CA GLY A 486 -7.37 -6.86 2.55
C GLY A 486 -7.94 -5.73 3.43
N VAL A 487 -8.71 -6.06 4.46
CA VAL A 487 -9.18 -5.10 5.48
C VAL A 487 -8.04 -4.41 6.21
N THR A 488 -6.86 -5.04 6.32
CA THR A 488 -5.65 -4.44 6.92
C THR A 488 -5.29 -3.10 6.29
N PHE A 489 -5.25 -3.04 4.95
CA PHE A 489 -5.01 -1.81 4.21
C PHE A 489 -6.09 -0.75 4.50
N ALA A 490 -7.36 -1.16 4.45
CA ALA A 490 -8.48 -0.26 4.60
C ALA A 490 -8.58 0.30 6.03
N LEU A 491 -8.33 -0.52 7.05
CA LEU A 491 -8.32 -0.12 8.46
C LEU A 491 -7.25 0.94 8.72
N GLY A 492 -6.02 0.71 8.28
CA GLY A 492 -4.93 1.68 8.44
C GLY A 492 -5.23 3.01 7.73
N ALA A 493 -5.86 2.96 6.55
CA ALA A 493 -6.25 4.16 5.80
C ALA A 493 -7.40 4.92 6.45
N VAL A 494 -8.44 4.23 6.92
CA VAL A 494 -9.58 4.86 7.61
C VAL A 494 -9.14 5.47 8.94
N GLN A 495 -8.34 4.77 9.73
CA GLN A 495 -7.79 5.30 10.99
C GLN A 495 -6.95 6.56 10.77
N ASP A 496 -6.11 6.58 9.73
CA ASP A 496 -5.32 7.78 9.36
C ASP A 496 -6.19 8.96 8.95
N LEU A 497 -7.27 8.72 8.19
CA LEU A 497 -8.22 9.77 7.82
C LEU A 497 -9.00 10.30 9.02
N VAL A 498 -9.48 9.43 9.90
CA VAL A 498 -10.21 9.79 11.13
C VAL A 498 -9.31 10.61 12.05
N LYS A 499 -8.06 10.16 12.28
CA LYS A 499 -7.09 10.88 13.10
C LYS A 499 -6.79 12.27 12.53
N LYS A 500 -6.49 12.37 11.23
CA LYS A 500 -6.25 13.65 10.57
C LYS A 500 -7.47 14.56 10.57
N ASP A 501 -8.67 14.01 10.55
CA ASP A 501 -9.90 14.79 10.65
C ASP A 501 -10.10 15.37 12.05
N LEU A 502 -9.83 14.59 13.10
CA LEU A 502 -9.81 15.06 14.50
C LEU A 502 -8.77 16.16 14.74
N GLU A 503 -7.60 16.05 14.08
CA GLU A 503 -6.55 17.07 14.09
C GLU A 503 -6.88 18.30 13.20
N GLY A 504 -7.96 18.25 12.42
CA GLY A 504 -8.37 19.32 11.50
C GLY A 504 -7.52 19.42 10.22
N LEU A 505 -6.76 18.38 9.88
CA LEU A 505 -5.85 18.29 8.74
C LEU A 505 -6.44 17.51 7.55
N SER A 506 -7.70 17.08 7.61
CA SER A 506 -8.37 16.34 6.54
C SER A 506 -9.31 17.22 5.70
N ARG A 507 -9.32 17.03 4.38
CA ARG A 507 -10.32 17.59 3.44
C ARG A 507 -11.56 16.71 3.29
N VAL A 508 -11.45 15.45 3.71
CA VAL A 508 -12.46 14.41 3.49
C VAL A 508 -13.72 14.75 4.28
N ARG A 509 -14.87 14.50 3.65
CA ARG A 509 -16.20 14.77 4.22
C ARG A 509 -17.02 13.51 4.38
N THR A 510 -16.75 12.51 3.56
CA THR A 510 -17.43 11.23 3.55
C THR A 510 -16.40 10.13 3.41
N ILE A 511 -16.45 9.15 4.30
CA ILE A 511 -15.60 7.96 4.35
C ILE A 511 -16.52 6.75 4.35
N GLU A 512 -16.47 5.95 3.29
CA GLU A 512 -17.17 4.67 3.23
C GLU A 512 -16.18 3.51 3.23
N LEU A 513 -16.31 2.62 4.21
CA LEU A 513 -15.57 1.37 4.27
C LEU A 513 -16.50 0.22 3.84
N VAL A 514 -16.15 -0.46 2.76
CA VAL A 514 -16.85 -1.63 2.24
C VAL A 514 -15.97 -2.84 2.44
N TRP A 515 -16.38 -3.78 3.29
CA TRP A 515 -15.63 -5.00 3.56
C TRP A 515 -16.42 -6.24 3.16
N SER A 516 -15.85 -7.06 2.29
CA SER A 516 -16.44 -8.33 1.87
C SER A 516 -15.74 -9.51 2.53
N VAL A 517 -16.49 -10.32 3.26
CA VAL A 517 -16.04 -11.51 3.99
C VAL A 517 -16.81 -12.76 3.56
N PRO A 518 -16.24 -13.96 3.74
CA PRO A 518 -16.97 -15.20 3.52
C PRO A 518 -18.06 -15.39 4.58
N ASP A 519 -17.72 -15.25 5.86
CA ASP A 519 -18.59 -15.53 7.01
C ASP A 519 -18.69 -14.26 7.87
N PRO A 520 -19.88 -13.88 8.38
CA PRO A 520 -20.03 -12.74 9.28
C PRO A 520 -19.31 -12.90 10.62
N SER A 521 -18.99 -14.12 11.07
CA SER A 521 -18.22 -14.36 12.31
C SER A 521 -16.82 -13.73 12.24
N ASN A 522 -16.26 -13.58 11.04
CA ASN A 522 -15.02 -12.84 10.80
C ASN A 522 -15.06 -11.38 11.31
N LEU A 523 -16.25 -10.79 11.48
CA LEU A 523 -16.40 -9.44 11.97
C LEU A 523 -16.11 -9.30 13.47
N ILE A 524 -16.40 -10.34 14.26
CA ILE A 524 -16.43 -10.29 15.73
C ILE A 524 -15.13 -9.70 16.31
N PRO A 525 -13.91 -10.11 15.90
CA PRO A 525 -12.69 -9.58 16.48
C PRO A 525 -12.40 -8.10 16.12
N LEU A 526 -13.06 -7.57 15.09
CA LEU A 526 -12.91 -6.17 14.66
C LEU A 526 -14.04 -5.26 15.18
N ILE A 527 -15.09 -5.81 15.79
CA ILE A 527 -16.20 -5.01 16.35
C ILE A 527 -15.69 -3.94 17.32
N PRO A 528 -14.81 -4.24 18.31
CA PRO A 528 -14.35 -3.21 19.25
C PRO A 528 -13.66 -2.03 18.54
N GLN A 529 -12.85 -2.33 17.53
CA GLN A 529 -12.14 -1.31 16.75
C GLN A 529 -13.11 -0.48 15.91
N PHE A 530 -14.11 -1.08 15.27
CA PHE A 530 -15.12 -0.35 14.50
C PHE A 530 -16.03 0.49 15.40
N THR A 531 -16.43 -0.03 16.57
CA THR A 531 -17.18 0.73 17.56
C THR A 531 -16.39 1.94 18.03
N HIS A 532 -15.10 1.79 18.32
CA HIS A 532 -14.23 2.91 18.67
C HIS A 532 -14.22 3.96 17.55
N LEU A 533 -13.96 3.56 16.30
CA LEU A 533 -13.91 4.51 15.17
C LEU A 533 -15.23 5.23 14.91
N LEU A 534 -16.37 4.54 15.05
CA LEU A 534 -17.70 5.12 14.88
C LEU A 534 -18.12 6.01 16.06
N SER A 535 -17.57 5.78 17.26
CA SER A 535 -17.83 6.60 18.44
C SER A 535 -17.10 7.95 18.42
N LEU A 536 -16.00 8.04 17.67
CA LEU A 536 -15.22 9.27 17.52
C LEU A 536 -16.03 10.34 16.77
N ARG A 537 -16.19 11.51 17.40
CA ARG A 537 -16.88 12.65 16.80
C ARG A 537 -15.99 13.34 15.76
N THR A 538 -16.04 12.82 14.54
CA THR A 538 -15.37 13.37 13.36
C THR A 538 -16.25 14.40 12.63
N TYR A 539 -15.63 15.29 11.85
CA TYR A 539 -16.30 16.16 10.90
C TYR A 539 -16.69 15.42 9.61
N ALA A 540 -15.97 14.34 9.29
CA ALA A 540 -16.30 13.44 8.20
C ALA A 540 -17.39 12.44 8.62
N THR A 541 -18.29 12.12 7.70
CA THR A 541 -19.27 11.05 7.88
C THR A 541 -18.59 9.71 7.61
N LEU A 542 -18.50 8.84 8.63
CA LEU A 542 -17.95 7.49 8.50
C LEU A 542 -19.09 6.47 8.47
N ARG A 543 -19.09 5.61 7.44
CA ARG A 543 -20.00 4.44 7.35
C ARG A 543 -19.22 3.19 7.04
N ILE A 544 -19.60 2.09 7.70
CA ILE A 544 -18.97 0.79 7.53
C ILE A 544 -20.02 -0.21 7.04
N HIS A 545 -19.80 -0.76 5.86
CA HIS A 545 -20.65 -1.74 5.22
C HIS A 545 -19.92 -3.09 5.15
N VAL A 546 -20.44 -4.09 5.86
CA VAL A 546 -19.90 -5.45 5.86
C VAL A 546 -20.81 -6.35 5.04
N PHE A 547 -20.24 -6.94 3.99
CA PHE A 547 -20.94 -7.85 3.08
C PHE A 547 -20.45 -9.27 3.30
N TYR A 548 -21.34 -10.20 3.58
CA TYR A 548 -20.99 -11.62 3.70
C TYR A 548 -21.49 -12.41 2.49
N THR A 549 -20.63 -13.29 1.97
CA THR A 549 -20.87 -13.98 0.70
C THR A 549 -21.23 -15.46 0.84
N ARG A 550 -21.07 -16.03 2.04
CA ARG A 550 -21.48 -17.38 2.38
C ARG A 550 -22.29 -17.35 3.68
N VAL A 551 -23.28 -18.24 3.78
CA VAL A 551 -23.95 -18.54 5.05
C VAL A 551 -23.51 -19.94 5.41
N SER A 552 -22.65 -20.09 6.42
CA SER A 552 -22.34 -21.41 6.96
C SER A 552 -23.55 -21.93 7.74
N CYS A 553 -23.69 -23.26 7.84
CA CYS A 553 -24.88 -23.97 8.32
C CYS A 553 -25.20 -23.78 9.82
N ALA A 554 -24.34 -23.10 10.59
CA ALA A 554 -24.59 -22.74 11.99
C ALA A 554 -24.95 -21.25 12.06
N ASP A 555 -26.14 -20.90 12.56
CA ASP A 555 -26.71 -19.54 12.59
C ASP A 555 -25.67 -18.46 12.97
N PRO A 556 -25.00 -17.82 12.00
CA PRO A 556 -23.91 -16.88 12.30
C PRO A 556 -24.47 -15.62 12.95
N MET A 557 -25.73 -15.32 12.65
CA MET A 557 -26.52 -14.25 13.24
C MET A 557 -26.78 -14.47 14.74
N LYS A 558 -26.77 -15.70 15.27
CA LYS A 558 -26.89 -15.93 16.73
C LYS A 558 -25.62 -15.53 17.47
N ALA A 559 -24.45 -15.89 16.94
CA ALA A 559 -23.16 -15.49 17.49
C ALA A 559 -22.96 -13.96 17.43
N LEU A 560 -23.54 -13.31 16.42
CA LEU A 560 -23.50 -11.86 16.27
C LEU A 560 -24.62 -11.13 17.02
N ALA A 561 -25.77 -11.78 17.27
CA ALA A 561 -26.90 -11.21 17.99
C ALA A 561 -26.58 -10.92 19.46
N SER A 562 -25.60 -11.59 20.05
CA SER A 562 -25.07 -11.26 21.37
C SER A 562 -24.29 -9.94 21.41
N HIS A 563 -23.86 -9.43 20.25
CA HIS A 563 -23.08 -8.19 20.14
C HIS A 563 -23.96 -7.04 19.65
N THR A 564 -23.98 -5.94 20.41
CA THR A 564 -24.68 -4.72 20.01
C THR A 564 -23.91 -4.02 18.88
N LEU A 565 -24.50 -3.97 17.68
CA LEU A 565 -23.87 -3.32 16.54
C LEU A 565 -23.90 -1.79 16.71
N PRO A 566 -22.77 -1.08 16.51
CA PRO A 566 -22.73 0.36 16.60
C PRO A 566 -23.53 1.03 15.47
N LYS A 567 -24.11 2.19 15.78
CA LYS A 567 -24.79 3.02 14.77
C LYS A 567 -23.80 3.41 13.66
N GLY A 568 -24.12 3.09 12.41
CA GLY A 568 -23.24 3.34 11.25
C GLY A 568 -22.52 2.10 10.71
N LEU A 569 -22.61 0.96 11.40
CA LEU A 569 -22.20 -0.35 10.89
C LEU A 569 -23.43 -1.08 10.34
N THR A 570 -23.39 -1.47 9.07
CA THR A 570 -24.45 -2.24 8.43
C THR A 570 -23.91 -3.56 7.92
N ILE A 571 -24.68 -4.63 8.10
CA ILE A 571 -24.33 -5.97 7.61
C ILE A 571 -25.35 -6.37 6.55
N THR A 572 -24.89 -6.81 5.39
CA THR A 572 -25.78 -7.13 4.27
C THR A 572 -25.34 -8.44 3.58
N PRO A 573 -26.27 -9.36 3.28
CA PRO A 573 -25.94 -10.55 2.50
C PRO A 573 -25.62 -10.22 1.05
N GLY A 574 -24.70 -10.99 0.46
CA GLY A 574 -24.41 -10.98 -0.97
C GLY A 574 -23.23 -10.12 -1.38
N ARG A 575 -23.14 -9.82 -2.68
CA ARG A 575 -22.05 -9.01 -3.25
C ARG A 575 -22.34 -7.51 -3.09
N PRO A 576 -21.33 -6.69 -2.79
CA PRO A 576 -21.53 -5.24 -2.66
C PRO A 576 -21.95 -4.62 -4.00
N LYS A 577 -23.03 -3.83 -3.99
CA LYS A 577 -23.42 -3.02 -5.15
C LYS A 577 -22.52 -1.78 -5.26
N LEU A 578 -21.31 -1.97 -5.78
CA LEU A 578 -20.27 -0.93 -5.77
C LEU A 578 -20.68 0.35 -6.51
N ASN A 579 -21.48 0.24 -7.57
CA ASN A 579 -21.94 1.41 -8.34
C ASN A 579 -22.87 2.33 -7.54
N SER A 580 -23.82 1.75 -6.79
CA SER A 580 -24.72 2.53 -5.95
C SER A 580 -23.97 3.16 -4.77
N LEU A 581 -23.03 2.44 -4.16
CA LEU A 581 -22.21 2.96 -3.07
C LEU A 581 -21.32 4.11 -3.54
N LEU A 582 -20.60 3.94 -4.65
CA LEU A 582 -19.77 5.01 -5.21
C LEU A 582 -20.61 6.26 -5.60
N THR A 583 -21.80 6.04 -6.16
CA THR A 583 -22.75 7.14 -6.44
C THR A 583 -23.19 7.84 -5.16
N SER A 584 -23.51 7.08 -4.10
CA SER A 584 -23.85 7.62 -2.78
C SER A 584 -22.73 8.52 -2.23
N VAL A 585 -21.48 8.06 -2.25
CA VAL A 585 -20.30 8.86 -1.82
C VAL A 585 -20.18 10.15 -2.62
N ILE A 586 -20.39 10.09 -3.94
CA ILE A 586 -20.35 11.26 -4.84
C ILE A 586 -21.42 12.29 -4.46
N ASP A 587 -22.66 11.83 -4.30
CA ASP A 587 -23.81 12.69 -4.06
C ASP A 587 -23.76 13.29 -2.65
N GLU A 588 -23.37 12.51 -1.63
CA GLU A 588 -23.18 12.99 -0.26
C GLU A 588 -22.04 14.00 -0.14
N SER A 589 -20.90 13.74 -0.80
CA SER A 589 -19.78 14.69 -0.86
C SER A 589 -20.21 16.03 -1.47
N CYS A 590 -21.08 15.98 -2.49
CA CYS A 590 -21.68 17.15 -3.10
C CYS A 590 -22.67 17.87 -2.17
N ALA A 591 -23.57 17.15 -1.52
CA ALA A 591 -24.57 17.70 -0.61
C ALA A 591 -23.91 18.40 0.58
N LEU A 592 -22.94 17.74 1.24
CA LEU A 592 -22.14 18.32 2.32
C LEU A 592 -21.33 19.55 1.87
N SER A 593 -20.97 19.61 0.57
CA SER A 593 -20.36 20.81 0.00
C SER A 593 -21.31 21.99 -0.11
N MET A 594 -22.55 21.73 -0.51
CA MET A 594 -23.57 22.77 -0.71
C MET A 594 -24.05 23.29 0.64
N PHE A 595 -24.34 22.40 1.59
CA PHE A 595 -24.76 22.78 2.94
C PHE A 595 -23.77 23.75 3.61
N ARG A 596 -22.47 23.44 3.56
CA ARG A 596 -21.41 24.31 4.10
C ARG A 596 -21.27 25.64 3.35
N LYS A 597 -21.50 25.67 2.03
CA LYS A 597 -21.49 26.92 1.25
C LYS A 597 -22.65 27.82 1.66
N ASN A 598 -23.84 27.26 1.83
CA ASN A 598 -25.03 28.01 2.23
C ASN A 598 -24.90 28.55 3.66
N GLN A 599 -24.38 27.75 4.59
CA GLN A 599 -24.15 28.18 5.97
C GLN A 599 -23.09 29.31 6.08
N ARG A 600 -22.08 29.33 5.21
CA ARG A 600 -21.10 30.44 5.14
C ARG A 600 -21.67 31.69 4.50
N LYS A 601 -22.55 31.55 3.50
CA LYS A 601 -23.20 32.68 2.83
C LYS A 601 -24.18 33.44 3.73
N SER A 602 -24.84 32.76 4.68
CA SER A 602 -25.74 33.43 5.62
C SER A 602 -25.03 34.15 6.77
N TYR A 603 -23.71 33.95 6.94
CA TYR A 603 -22.92 34.52 8.05
C TYR A 603 -22.00 35.67 7.61
N ILE A 604 -21.70 35.77 6.30
CA ILE A 604 -20.86 36.84 5.75
C ILE A 604 -21.67 37.50 4.64
N ASP A 605 -22.55 38.42 5.04
CA ASP A 605 -23.11 39.39 4.14
C ASP A 605 -22.02 40.43 3.81
N GLY A 606 -21.72 40.64 2.53
CA GLY A 606 -21.07 41.87 2.06
C GLY A 606 -19.57 41.93 1.76
N ARG A 607 -18.74 40.86 1.82
CA ARG A 607 -17.35 40.95 1.28
C ARG A 607 -16.89 39.76 0.44
N ASP A 608 -16.70 40.05 -0.85
CA ASP A 608 -15.91 39.39 -1.88
C ASP A 608 -15.73 37.87 -1.83
N GLY A 609 -16.63 37.20 -2.56
CA GLY A 609 -16.65 35.77 -2.81
C GLY A 609 -15.58 35.27 -3.78
N LYS A 610 -14.35 35.04 -3.29
CA LYS A 610 -13.35 34.19 -3.97
C LYS A 610 -12.54 33.30 -3.00
N SER A 611 -13.19 32.45 -2.20
CA SER A 611 -12.46 31.32 -1.57
C SER A 611 -13.32 30.10 -1.22
N GLY A 612 -14.36 29.82 -2.02
CA GLY A 612 -15.05 28.53 -1.96
C GLY A 612 -14.32 27.48 -2.78
N ARG A 613 -13.13 27.00 -2.35
CA ARG A 613 -12.43 25.92 -3.07
C ARG A 613 -13.40 24.76 -3.35
N GLY A 614 -13.51 24.38 -4.63
CA GLY A 614 -14.38 23.30 -5.09
C GLY A 614 -14.02 21.94 -4.47
N LEU A 615 -14.81 20.91 -4.78
CA LEU A 615 -14.48 19.54 -4.38
C LEU A 615 -13.14 19.11 -4.99
N CYS A 616 -12.36 18.39 -4.19
CA CYS A 616 -10.98 17.99 -4.48
C CYS A 616 -10.88 16.49 -4.81
N GLY A 617 -11.79 15.98 -5.63
CA GLY A 617 -11.82 14.59 -6.07
C GLY A 617 -12.32 13.59 -5.01
N ILE A 618 -12.55 12.36 -5.47
CA ILE A 618 -12.84 11.19 -4.63
C ILE A 618 -11.78 10.13 -4.86
N ILE A 619 -11.30 9.51 -3.79
CA ILE A 619 -10.36 8.39 -3.85
C ILE A 619 -11.08 7.07 -3.56
N VAL A 620 -10.85 6.08 -4.40
CA VAL A 620 -11.34 4.71 -4.21
C VAL A 620 -10.15 3.79 -3.99
N GLY A 621 -9.94 3.34 -2.76
CA GLY A 621 -8.93 2.36 -2.41
C GLY A 621 -9.47 0.95 -2.55
N VAL A 622 -8.70 0.03 -3.14
CA VAL A 622 -9.08 -1.38 -3.27
C VAL A 622 -7.97 -2.27 -2.73
N CYS A 623 -8.33 -3.25 -1.90
CA CYS A 623 -7.41 -4.30 -1.49
C CYS A 623 -8.13 -5.65 -1.41
N GLY A 624 -7.73 -6.61 -2.22
CA GLY A 624 -8.39 -7.91 -2.30
C GLY A 624 -8.03 -8.71 -3.54
N PRO A 625 -8.84 -9.73 -3.92
CA PRO A 625 -8.58 -10.55 -5.08
C PRO A 625 -8.63 -9.72 -6.38
N LEU A 626 -7.92 -10.19 -7.42
CA LEU A 626 -7.84 -9.51 -8.72
C LEU A 626 -9.22 -9.16 -9.30
N GLY A 627 -10.20 -10.07 -9.16
CA GLY A 627 -11.57 -9.85 -9.64
C GLY A 627 -12.27 -8.67 -8.94
N LEU A 628 -12.08 -8.50 -7.64
CA LEU A 628 -12.65 -7.37 -6.88
C LEU A 628 -12.04 -6.04 -7.35
N ALA A 629 -10.72 -6.03 -7.58
CA ALA A 629 -10.04 -4.84 -8.09
C ALA A 629 -10.50 -4.46 -9.50
N GLU A 630 -10.74 -5.45 -10.36
CA GLU A 630 -11.27 -5.24 -11.71
C GLU A 630 -12.71 -4.73 -11.69
N GLU A 631 -13.56 -5.25 -10.81
CA GLU A 631 -14.92 -4.76 -10.62
C GLU A 631 -14.95 -3.30 -10.17
N VAL A 632 -14.09 -2.91 -9.22
CA VAL A 632 -13.96 -1.51 -8.78
C VAL A 632 -13.45 -0.62 -9.91
N ARG A 633 -12.47 -1.07 -10.71
CA ARG A 633 -12.04 -0.31 -11.90
C ARG A 633 -13.18 -0.09 -12.88
N ASN A 634 -13.95 -1.13 -13.18
CA ASN A 634 -15.07 -1.05 -14.11
C ASN A 634 -16.17 -0.12 -13.58
N THR A 635 -16.45 -0.19 -12.28
CA THR A 635 -17.39 0.71 -11.60
C THR A 635 -16.95 2.17 -11.72
N VAL A 636 -15.67 2.47 -11.43
CA VAL A 636 -15.14 3.84 -11.53
C VAL A 636 -15.14 4.34 -12.97
N ARG A 637 -14.85 3.46 -13.94
CA ARG A 637 -14.92 3.79 -15.39
C ARG A 637 -16.34 4.13 -15.82
N GLY A 638 -17.34 3.40 -15.31
CA GLY A 638 -18.77 3.61 -15.60
C GLY A 638 -19.40 4.87 -14.98
N VAL A 639 -18.69 5.59 -14.12
CA VAL A 639 -19.18 6.87 -13.57
C VAL A 639 -19.32 7.92 -14.68
N ASP A 640 -20.51 8.51 -14.78
CA ASP A 640 -20.82 9.57 -15.75
C ASP A 640 -19.83 10.74 -15.70
N ALA A 641 -19.51 11.28 -16.87
CA ALA A 641 -18.52 12.34 -17.04
C ALA A 641 -18.93 13.64 -16.32
N LYS A 642 -20.23 13.98 -16.26
CA LYS A 642 -20.70 15.18 -15.54
C LYS A 642 -20.51 15.00 -14.04
N ARG A 643 -20.88 13.84 -13.49
CA ARG A 643 -20.66 13.49 -12.08
C ARG A 643 -19.18 13.53 -11.70
N ARG A 644 -18.32 12.95 -12.54
CA ARG A 644 -16.86 12.95 -12.34
C ARG A 644 -16.28 14.36 -12.30
N ARG A 645 -16.71 15.25 -13.20
CA ARG A 645 -16.27 16.67 -13.22
C ARG A 645 -16.75 17.44 -11.99
N ARG A 646 -17.97 17.22 -11.52
CA ARG A 646 -18.55 17.90 -10.34
C ARG A 646 -17.73 17.68 -9.07
N VAL A 647 -17.19 16.49 -8.87
CA VAL A 647 -16.40 16.15 -7.68
C VAL A 647 -14.91 16.47 -7.82
N GLY A 648 -14.44 16.88 -9.00
CA GLY A 648 -13.02 17.11 -9.27
C GLY A 648 -12.23 15.84 -9.64
N GLY A 649 -12.92 14.77 -10.05
CA GLY A 649 -12.32 13.51 -10.46
C GLY A 649 -12.54 12.33 -9.51
N VAL A 650 -12.34 11.11 -10.03
CA VAL A 650 -12.35 9.87 -9.23
C VAL A 650 -11.07 9.10 -9.50
N GLU A 651 -10.28 8.91 -8.46
CA GLU A 651 -9.00 8.21 -8.51
C GLU A 651 -9.11 6.82 -7.89
N VAL A 652 -8.33 5.87 -8.40
CA VAL A 652 -8.32 4.49 -7.88
C VAL A 652 -6.91 4.19 -7.39
N HIS A 653 -6.81 3.70 -6.16
CA HIS A 653 -5.58 3.19 -5.59
C HIS A 653 -5.73 1.69 -5.33
N GLU A 654 -4.97 0.88 -6.07
CA GLU A 654 -5.05 -0.57 -6.00
C GLU A 654 -3.88 -1.15 -5.20
N GLU A 655 -4.21 -1.96 -4.20
CA GLU A 655 -3.30 -2.84 -3.46
C GLU A 655 -3.71 -4.29 -3.72
N VAL A 656 -3.26 -4.82 -4.85
CA VAL A 656 -3.54 -6.20 -5.26
C VAL A 656 -2.28 -7.03 -5.10
N PHE A 657 -2.30 -7.91 -4.12
CA PHE A 657 -1.22 -8.84 -3.86
C PHE A 657 -1.54 -10.15 -4.60
N GLY A 658 -0.89 -10.36 -5.75
CA GLY A 658 -0.93 -11.64 -6.45
C GLY A 658 -0.04 -12.63 -5.72
N TRP A 659 -0.62 -13.41 -4.80
CA TRP A 659 -0.02 -14.62 -4.27
C TRP A 659 -0.29 -15.79 -5.21
#